data_AF-A0A7I8KME7-F1
#
_entry.id   AF-A0A7I8KME7-F1
#
_cell.length_a   1.000
_cell.length_b   1.000
_cell.length_c   1.000
_cell.angle_alpha   90.00
_cell.angle_beta   90.00
_cell.angle_gamma   90.00
#
_symmetry.space_group_name_H-M   'P 1'
#
loop_
_entity.id
_entity.type
_entity.pdbx_description
1 polymer ?
#
loop_
_entity_poly.entity_id
_entity_poly.type
_entity_poly.pdbx_seq_one_letter_code
_entity_poly.pdbx_strand_id
1 'polypeptide(L)'
;MHWLISRSLVSSSYRWVSLAGVLRSSLTRQLHSSRIPRLTERKCFFKAQKVFKGASKTSKRLKESKVLCDDEKHSHIVWWKERMQMCKKPSSVQLTQRLCYSNLLGLDTSLKNGSLKDGNLNSELLQFKERFPREVLLCRVGEFYEAVGFDACILVEYAGLNPFGGLRSDSIPRAGCPVVNLRRTLDDLTRNGYSVCIVEEIQGPAQARSRKGRFISGHAHPGNPYVFGLAGSNHDVDFPDPMPVIGISRSAKGYSMISVLETMKTFSVEDCLTEEAVVTKLRTCQYHYLFLHSTLRQNSSGTCRWGEFGEGGLLWGECNHKSFEWFDGAPVEELLCKVRDIYGLDQETSFRNVTISSEKRPRSIYLPTATQIGVIPTEGIPSLLKVLLPSICTGLPVLYLRDLLLNPPTYVIASAIQEACKLMSNVTCSIPEFTCTSPAKLVKLLESKEANHIEFSRIKHMVDEVMLMYKNDQLYPILQFLMDPTWTATGLRMEPEILVKECELISQRIGEMISLDGETDQGISSFEFIPVDFFEDMESPWKGRVKRVHAELAFAEVDIAAEALSNAVIEDFVPIISRIKAVVSPLGGPRGDISYAREHEAVWFKGKRFAPTVWAGTSGEEQIKQLKPAMDSKGRKVGEEWFTTCKVDDALNRYHEANAAATAKVLEILKGLSVELEAKINILVFSSMLLIIAKALFGHVCEGRRRKWVFPQITEFCRSEDKEVLDAPKRMELIGLSPYWFDIAEGSGIRNTVDMQSMFLLTGPNGGGKSSLLRSICAAALLGICGLMVPAESALVPHFDSIMLHMKSYDSPADGKSSFQIEMSELRSLVTGASSRSLVLIDEICRGTETAKGTCIAGSIIETLDAVGCLGIVSTHLHGIFDLPLSVKNVVNKAMGTEIVDGHVRPTWKMGDGVCRESLAFETALKEGFPEAIIRRAGELYLSTEKEISESRDTGESPQLSKVEALHEASASSKVRLFSSSGGEEGFRSRQILMEEVEKAVTVICRKKLIDLHKSKIIQNLSEVACTYVDAREQPPPSTIGSSSIYILFRPDKRLYVGQTDDLSGRVRTHRSEEGLQGSPFLYLLLPGKSVASEIETLLINQLPLLGFPLANRLDGKHRNFGTLTLSIETPPLTPSRQ
;
A
#
# COMPACT_ATOMS: atom_id res chain seq x y z
N MET A 1 -38.91 -48.59 18.53
CA MET A 1 -38.92 -48.83 17.08
C MET A 1 -39.30 -47.53 16.37
N HIS A 2 -39.17 -47.50 15.04
CA HIS A 2 -39.83 -46.58 14.10
C HIS A 2 -41.35 -46.47 14.37
N TRP A 3 -42.14 -45.45 13.98
CA TRP A 3 -42.02 -44.19 13.20
C TRP A 3 -43.25 -43.28 13.61
N LEU A 4 -43.63 -42.09 13.10
CA LEU A 4 -43.25 -41.10 12.06
C LEU A 4 -43.66 -39.69 12.65
N ILE A 5 -43.11 -38.50 12.32
CA ILE A 5 -43.44 -37.51 11.24
C ILE A 5 -44.97 -37.32 11.00
N SER A 6 -45.57 -36.13 10.83
CA SER A 6 -45.07 -34.74 10.60
C SER A 6 -45.93 -33.68 11.31
N ARG A 7 -45.39 -32.44 11.42
CA ARG A 7 -46.16 -31.21 11.65
C ARG A 7 -46.63 -30.60 10.33
N SER A 8 -47.76 -29.89 10.35
CA SER A 8 -48.12 -28.81 9.41
C SER A 8 -48.44 -27.52 10.19
N LEU A 9 -48.60 -26.40 9.49
CA LEU A 9 -48.82 -25.07 10.07
C LEU A 9 -50.30 -24.82 10.39
N VAL A 10 -50.60 -23.82 11.24
CA VAL A 10 -51.33 -22.57 10.85
C VAL A 10 -51.44 -21.62 12.07
N SER A 11 -51.82 -20.36 11.82
CA SER A 11 -51.71 -19.16 12.66
C SER A 11 -52.77 -18.99 13.77
N SER A 12 -52.56 -17.94 14.60
CA SER A 12 -53.59 -17.06 15.21
C SER A 12 -54.61 -17.69 16.20
N SER A 13 -54.82 -17.17 17.42
CA SER A 13 -55.28 -15.79 17.67
C SER A 13 -55.15 -15.34 19.14
N TYR A 14 -55.31 -14.02 19.34
CA TYR A 14 -55.41 -13.26 20.60
C TYR A 14 -56.20 -13.87 21.78
N ARG A 15 -55.79 -13.49 23.00
CA ARG A 15 -56.73 -12.94 24.00
C ARG A 15 -56.05 -11.96 24.97
N TRP A 16 -56.74 -10.86 25.28
CA TRP A 16 -56.43 -9.86 26.32
C TRP A 16 -57.24 -10.11 27.60
N VAL A 17 -56.76 -9.62 28.75
CA VAL A 17 -57.47 -9.19 30.00
C VAL A 17 -56.41 -8.98 31.09
N SER A 18 -56.41 -7.97 31.98
CA SER A 18 -57.08 -6.65 32.02
C SER A 18 -56.32 -5.73 33.02
N LEU A 19 -56.61 -4.42 33.06
CA LEU A 19 -55.95 -3.44 33.94
C LEU A 19 -56.62 -3.29 35.33
N ALA A 20 -55.80 -2.91 36.32
CA ALA A 20 -56.11 -1.92 37.36
C ALA A 20 -54.75 -1.44 37.98
N GLY A 21 -54.54 -0.18 38.39
CA GLY A 21 -55.35 1.04 38.30
C GLY A 21 -54.46 2.30 38.41
N VAL A 22 -55.03 3.50 38.30
CA VAL A 22 -54.28 4.78 38.09
C VAL A 22 -54.64 5.80 39.18
N LEU A 23 -53.69 6.65 39.63
CA LEU A 23 -53.80 8.13 39.77
C LEU A 23 -52.76 8.81 40.70
N ARG A 24 -52.26 9.98 40.26
CA ARG A 24 -51.69 11.13 41.04
C ARG A 24 -50.38 10.89 41.83
N SER A 25 -49.55 11.92 42.11
CA SER A 25 -49.27 13.20 41.43
C SER A 25 -47.96 13.82 41.99
N SER A 26 -47.32 14.69 41.21
CA SER A 26 -46.10 15.47 41.51
C SER A 26 -46.06 16.24 42.86
N LEU A 27 -44.85 16.45 43.43
CA LEU A 27 -44.35 17.76 43.93
C LEU A 27 -42.87 17.76 44.46
N THR A 28 -42.02 18.57 43.83
CA THR A 28 -40.89 19.43 44.35
C THR A 28 -39.87 19.01 45.45
N ARG A 29 -38.58 19.29 45.14
CA ARG A 29 -37.47 19.83 46.02
C ARG A 29 -36.90 18.87 47.11
N GLN A 30 -35.64 18.97 47.62
CA GLN A 30 -34.46 19.84 47.34
C GLN A 30 -33.12 19.21 47.84
N LEU A 31 -32.00 19.54 47.19
CA LEU A 31 -30.61 19.76 47.70
C LEU A 31 -29.72 18.66 48.37
N HIS A 32 -28.42 18.78 48.04
CA HIS A 32 -27.17 18.53 48.81
C HIS A 32 -26.64 17.11 49.18
N SER A 33 -25.71 16.65 48.32
CA SER A 33 -24.27 16.44 48.62
C SER A 33 -23.73 15.17 49.32
N SER A 34 -22.64 14.66 48.72
CA SER A 34 -21.55 13.86 49.30
C SER A 34 -21.82 12.43 49.81
N ARG A 35 -21.17 11.43 49.19
CA ARG A 35 -19.95 10.78 49.70
C ARG A 35 -19.49 9.62 48.81
N ILE A 36 -18.17 9.39 48.75
CA ILE A 36 -17.54 8.23 48.11
C ILE A 36 -17.38 7.10 49.15
N PRO A 37 -17.74 5.85 48.84
CA PRO A 37 -17.24 4.66 49.53
C PRO A 37 -16.07 4.01 48.77
N ARG A 38 -15.03 3.56 49.50
CA ARG A 38 -13.95 2.72 48.95
C ARG A 38 -14.25 1.24 49.20
N LEU A 39 -13.89 0.35 48.27
CA LEU A 39 -13.77 -1.10 48.51
C LEU A 39 -12.46 -1.67 47.91
N THR A 40 -11.44 -1.67 48.78
CA THR A 40 -10.59 -2.83 49.16
C THR A 40 -9.95 -3.72 48.09
N GLU A 41 -8.61 -3.65 48.00
CA GLU A 41 -7.74 -4.66 47.38
C GLU A 41 -7.79 -6.03 48.08
N ARG A 42 -7.45 -7.11 47.36
CA ARG A 42 -6.85 -8.34 47.91
C ARG A 42 -5.76 -8.90 47.00
N LYS A 43 -4.51 -8.86 47.46
CA LYS A 43 -3.36 -9.56 46.85
C LYS A 43 -3.21 -10.95 47.48
N CYS A 44 -2.82 -11.94 46.69
CA CYS A 44 -2.30 -13.23 47.17
C CYS A 44 -1.08 -13.67 46.35
N PHE A 45 0.06 -13.81 47.01
CA PHE A 45 1.25 -14.51 46.46
C PHE A 45 1.08 -16.02 46.58
N PHE A 46 1.79 -16.80 45.74
CA PHE A 46 2.34 -18.09 46.17
C PHE A 46 3.74 -18.33 45.58
N LYS A 47 4.62 -18.94 46.38
CA LYS A 47 6.00 -19.32 46.00
C LYS A 47 6.06 -20.79 45.54
N ALA A 48 7.04 -21.10 44.70
CA ALA A 48 7.39 -22.48 44.35
C ALA A 48 8.31 -23.14 45.40
N GLN A 49 8.10 -24.43 45.67
CA GLN A 49 9.09 -25.34 46.25
C GLN A 49 8.83 -26.79 45.79
N LYS A 50 9.65 -27.76 46.24
CA LYS A 50 10.06 -28.94 45.43
C LYS A 50 10.10 -30.23 46.28
N VAL A 51 10.04 -31.40 45.60
CA VAL A 51 10.49 -32.76 46.04
C VAL A 51 9.47 -33.79 46.61
N PHE A 52 9.17 -34.79 45.75
CA PHE A 52 8.98 -36.27 45.95
C PHE A 52 7.77 -36.95 46.65
N LYS A 53 7.12 -37.82 45.84
CA LYS A 53 6.64 -39.21 46.04
C LYS A 53 5.83 -39.62 47.30
N GLY A 54 4.55 -39.92 47.07
CA GLY A 54 3.69 -40.88 47.79
C GLY A 54 2.63 -41.43 46.83
N ALA A 55 2.03 -42.61 47.06
CA ALA A 55 1.26 -43.33 46.02
C ALA A 55 -0.13 -43.85 46.43
N SER A 56 -1.06 -43.83 45.46
CA SER A 56 -2.42 -44.41 45.50
C SER A 56 -3.43 -43.68 46.45
N LYS A 57 -4.75 -43.63 46.19
CA LYS A 57 -5.58 -44.30 45.18
C LYS A 57 -6.78 -43.43 44.76
N THR A 58 -7.19 -43.60 43.51
CA THR A 58 -8.41 -43.13 42.81
C THR A 58 -9.64 -42.70 43.63
N SER A 59 -10.15 -41.49 43.36
CA SER A 59 -11.58 -41.27 43.06
C SER A 59 -11.77 -40.04 42.14
N LYS A 60 -12.96 -39.89 41.53
CA LYS A 60 -13.19 -38.99 40.38
C LYS A 60 -13.68 -37.59 40.78
N ARG A 61 -12.94 -36.55 40.34
CA ARG A 61 -13.50 -35.27 39.88
C ARG A 61 -12.80 -34.90 38.57
N LEU A 62 -13.57 -34.66 37.51
CA LEU A 62 -13.06 -34.51 36.13
C LEU A 62 -14.10 -33.76 35.29
N LYS A 63 -13.61 -32.95 34.34
CA LYS A 63 -14.36 -32.16 33.34
C LYS A 63 -15.24 -31.03 33.88
N GLU A 64 -14.62 -29.85 33.98
CA GLU A 64 -15.27 -28.56 33.69
C GLU A 64 -14.24 -27.66 32.98
N SER A 65 -13.07 -27.45 33.60
CA SER A 65 -11.93 -26.70 33.05
C SER A 65 -11.26 -27.28 31.78
N LYS A 66 -11.76 -28.39 31.23
CA LYS A 66 -11.17 -29.03 30.04
C LYS A 66 -11.97 -28.86 28.75
N VAL A 67 -13.19 -28.34 28.81
CA VAL A 67 -14.05 -28.19 27.61
C VAL A 67 -13.66 -26.94 26.81
N LEU A 68 -13.51 -25.79 27.50
CA LEU A 68 -13.12 -24.50 26.90
C LEU A 68 -11.83 -24.59 26.04
N CYS A 69 -10.79 -25.25 26.58
CA CYS A 69 -9.51 -25.41 25.88
C CYS A 69 -9.57 -26.35 24.66
N ASP A 70 -10.53 -27.29 24.62
CA ASP A 70 -10.76 -28.09 23.42
C ASP A 70 -11.46 -27.24 22.34
N ASP A 71 -12.50 -26.46 22.68
CA ASP A 71 -13.23 -25.61 21.73
C ASP A 71 -12.33 -24.55 21.05
N GLU A 72 -11.45 -23.89 21.81
CA GLU A 72 -10.47 -22.93 21.28
C GLU A 72 -9.54 -23.59 20.25
N LYS A 73 -9.00 -24.78 20.55
CA LYS A 73 -8.12 -25.52 19.63
C LYS A 73 -8.86 -25.98 18.37
N HIS A 74 -10.15 -26.32 18.46
CA HIS A 74 -10.96 -26.59 17.28
C HIS A 74 -11.13 -25.34 16.40
N SER A 75 -11.30 -24.15 16.98
CA SER A 75 -11.41 -22.89 16.22
C SER A 75 -10.17 -22.60 15.36
N HIS A 76 -8.96 -22.83 15.90
CA HIS A 76 -7.72 -22.65 15.16
C HIS A 76 -7.53 -23.69 14.05
N ILE A 77 -7.98 -24.94 14.25
CA ILE A 77 -7.93 -25.99 13.24
C ILE A 77 -8.93 -25.72 12.09
N VAL A 78 -10.11 -25.19 12.39
CA VAL A 78 -11.08 -24.75 11.36
C VAL A 78 -10.52 -23.60 10.53
N TRP A 79 -9.91 -22.59 11.16
CA TRP A 79 -9.23 -21.49 10.47
C TRP A 79 -8.14 -21.98 9.51
N TRP A 80 -7.31 -22.95 9.95
CA TRP A 80 -6.32 -23.57 9.06
C TRP A 80 -6.95 -24.34 7.89
N LYS A 81 -8.05 -25.05 8.13
CA LYS A 81 -8.79 -25.78 7.09
C LYS A 81 -9.34 -24.85 6.00
N GLU A 82 -9.87 -23.70 6.37
CA GLU A 82 -10.32 -22.66 5.42
C GLU A 82 -9.15 -22.10 4.62
N ARG A 83 -8.02 -21.79 5.26
CA ARG A 83 -6.80 -21.33 4.55
C ARG A 83 -6.24 -22.40 3.59
N MET A 84 -6.25 -23.68 3.96
CA MET A 84 -5.81 -24.77 3.08
C MET A 84 -6.74 -24.98 1.86
N GLN A 85 -8.02 -24.60 1.95
CA GLN A 85 -8.95 -24.61 0.81
C GLN A 85 -8.71 -23.46 -0.19
N MET A 86 -8.01 -22.39 0.23
CA MET A 86 -7.69 -21.25 -0.63
C MET A 86 -6.41 -21.44 -1.47
N CYS A 87 -5.66 -22.52 -1.25
CA CYS A 87 -4.42 -22.82 -1.98
C CYS A 87 -4.71 -23.20 -3.44
N LYS A 88 -4.04 -22.54 -4.39
CA LYS A 88 -4.26 -22.67 -5.84
C LYS A 88 -3.11 -23.31 -6.60
N LYS A 89 -1.86 -23.28 -6.10
CA LYS A 89 -0.74 -23.91 -6.84
C LYS A 89 -0.86 -25.45 -6.81
N PRO A 90 -0.61 -26.14 -7.95
CA PRO A 90 -0.71 -27.61 -8.01
C PRO A 90 0.14 -28.33 -6.95
N SER A 91 1.34 -27.82 -6.67
CA SER A 91 2.22 -28.38 -5.63
C SER A 91 1.62 -28.29 -4.24
N SER A 92 1.01 -27.15 -3.88
CA SER A 92 0.34 -26.96 -2.59
C SER A 92 -0.88 -27.88 -2.46
N VAL A 93 -1.72 -27.97 -3.50
CA VAL A 93 -2.91 -28.84 -3.53
C VAL A 93 -2.54 -30.31 -3.37
N GLN A 94 -1.40 -30.76 -3.91
CA GLN A 94 -0.89 -32.11 -3.69
C GLN A 94 -0.31 -32.34 -2.29
N LEU A 95 0.06 -31.29 -1.56
CA LEU A 95 0.50 -31.37 -0.16
C LEU A 95 -0.69 -31.32 0.81
N THR A 96 -1.73 -30.52 0.54
CA THR A 96 -2.94 -30.44 1.40
C THR A 96 -3.75 -31.73 1.46
N GLN A 97 -3.63 -32.59 0.44
CA GLN A 97 -4.14 -33.97 0.44
C GLN A 97 -3.49 -34.88 1.50
N ARG A 98 -2.40 -34.46 2.15
CA ARG A 98 -1.59 -35.24 3.11
C ARG A 98 -1.69 -34.71 4.55
N LEU A 99 -2.56 -33.73 4.77
CA LEU A 99 -2.73 -33.02 6.03
C LEU A 99 -3.82 -33.66 6.89
N CYS A 100 -3.56 -33.82 8.18
CA CYS A 100 -4.51 -34.33 9.15
C CYS A 100 -4.97 -33.22 10.09
N TYR A 101 -6.25 -32.84 10.01
CA TYR A 101 -6.88 -31.80 10.85
C TYR A 101 -7.17 -32.28 12.29
N SER A 102 -6.23 -33.02 12.89
CA SER A 102 -6.28 -33.55 14.26
C SER A 102 -5.33 -32.82 15.23
N ASN A 103 -4.42 -32.01 14.71
CA ASN A 103 -3.38 -31.31 15.47
C ASN A 103 -2.98 -29.99 14.78
N LEU A 104 -2.44 -29.05 15.56
CA LEU A 104 -2.13 -27.68 15.09
C LEU A 104 -1.01 -27.58 14.05
N LEU A 105 -0.21 -28.63 13.84
CA LEU A 105 0.77 -28.69 12.75
C LEU A 105 0.20 -29.30 11.46
N GLY A 106 -0.97 -29.95 11.52
CA GLY A 106 -1.59 -30.64 10.38
C GLY A 106 -0.92 -31.96 10.00
N LEU A 107 -0.09 -32.54 10.86
CA LEU A 107 0.71 -33.73 10.53
C LEU A 107 -0.11 -35.02 10.65
N ASP A 108 -0.01 -35.89 9.66
CA ASP A 108 -0.42 -37.29 9.79
C ASP A 108 0.71 -38.10 10.46
N THR A 109 0.41 -38.69 11.62
CA THR A 109 1.36 -39.51 12.39
C THR A 109 1.67 -40.88 11.77
N SER A 110 0.91 -41.32 10.76
CA SER A 110 1.18 -42.54 10.00
C SER A 110 2.23 -42.34 8.90
N LEU A 111 2.43 -41.10 8.43
CA LEU A 111 3.41 -40.75 7.41
C LEU A 111 4.84 -40.70 7.96
N LYS A 112 5.81 -40.95 7.07
CA LYS A 112 7.23 -40.91 7.39
C LYS A 112 7.63 -39.52 7.89
N ASN A 113 8.37 -39.51 8.99
CA ASN A 113 8.74 -38.32 9.77
C ASN A 113 7.57 -37.59 10.46
N GLY A 114 6.34 -38.12 10.48
CA GLY A 114 5.18 -37.53 11.15
C GLY A 114 5.08 -37.76 12.66
N SER A 115 6.05 -38.44 13.29
CA SER A 115 5.98 -38.84 14.70
C SER A 115 6.04 -37.65 15.67
N LEU A 116 4.94 -37.44 16.42
CA LEU A 116 4.79 -36.43 17.47
C LEU A 116 5.21 -36.93 18.88
N LYS A 117 6.03 -37.99 18.98
CA LYS A 117 6.52 -38.49 20.27
C LYS A 117 7.46 -37.48 20.95
N ASP A 118 7.37 -37.40 22.27
CA ASP A 118 8.26 -36.59 23.11
C ASP A 118 9.74 -36.88 22.79
N GLY A 119 10.50 -35.81 22.58
CA GLY A 119 11.91 -35.89 22.22
C GLY A 119 12.20 -35.67 20.73
N ASN A 120 11.19 -35.62 19.85
CA ASN A 120 11.39 -35.28 18.43
C ASN A 120 11.49 -33.75 18.20
N LEU A 121 11.96 -33.33 17.02
CA LEU A 121 11.85 -31.92 16.59
C LEU A 121 10.38 -31.50 16.48
N ASN A 122 9.53 -32.35 15.89
CA ASN A 122 8.10 -32.06 15.73
C ASN A 122 7.36 -31.82 17.06
N SER A 123 7.80 -32.41 18.19
CA SER A 123 7.19 -32.14 19.49
C SER A 123 7.61 -30.78 20.06
N GLU A 124 8.84 -30.30 19.79
CA GLU A 124 9.23 -28.90 20.05
C GLU A 124 8.43 -27.93 19.17
N LEU A 125 8.32 -28.22 17.86
CA LEU A 125 7.54 -27.40 16.94
C LEU A 125 6.08 -27.28 17.40
N LEU A 126 5.48 -28.38 17.89
CA LEU A 126 4.11 -28.35 18.42
C LEU A 126 4.00 -27.49 19.70
N GLN A 127 4.99 -27.52 20.58
CA GLN A 127 5.01 -26.67 21.79
C GLN A 127 5.13 -25.17 21.47
N PHE A 128 5.88 -24.80 20.42
CA PHE A 128 5.90 -23.42 19.93
C PHE A 128 4.56 -23.06 19.22
N LYS A 129 4.03 -23.96 18.39
CA LYS A 129 2.75 -23.78 17.69
C LYS A 129 1.55 -23.66 18.64
N GLU A 130 1.57 -24.33 19.80
CA GLU A 130 0.53 -24.20 20.82
C GLU A 130 0.49 -22.82 21.49
N ARG A 131 1.57 -22.04 21.43
CA ARG A 131 1.58 -20.62 21.87
C ARG A 131 1.07 -19.66 20.79
N PHE A 132 1.33 -19.97 19.52
CA PHE A 132 0.98 -19.12 18.38
C PHE A 132 0.21 -19.91 17.31
N PRO A 133 -1.05 -20.34 17.58
CA PRO A 133 -1.72 -21.35 16.76
C PRO A 133 -1.99 -20.95 15.31
N ARG A 134 -2.09 -19.64 15.03
CA ARG A 134 -2.42 -19.06 13.71
C ARG A 134 -1.20 -18.55 12.92
N GLU A 135 -0.02 -18.50 13.53
CA GLU A 135 1.20 -18.04 12.86
C GLU A 135 1.91 -19.16 12.11
N VAL A 136 2.60 -18.83 11.01
CA VAL A 136 3.49 -19.76 10.30
C VAL A 136 4.75 -19.96 11.16
N LEU A 137 5.11 -21.20 11.51
CA LEU A 137 6.30 -21.47 12.31
C LEU A 137 7.52 -21.75 11.43
N LEU A 138 8.53 -20.88 11.49
CA LEU A 138 9.85 -21.08 10.88
C LEU A 138 10.89 -21.43 11.95
N CYS A 139 11.53 -22.58 11.84
CA CYS A 139 12.47 -23.08 12.84
C CYS A 139 13.85 -23.34 12.24
N ARG A 140 14.91 -22.80 12.84
CA ARG A 140 16.29 -22.99 12.37
C ARG A 140 16.79 -24.41 12.64
N VAL A 141 17.39 -24.99 11.61
CA VAL A 141 18.04 -26.30 11.59
C VAL A 141 19.37 -26.13 10.82
N GLY A 142 20.41 -25.66 11.51
CA GLY A 142 21.66 -25.23 10.85
C GLY A 142 21.45 -24.02 9.94
N GLU A 143 21.80 -24.16 8.65
CA GLU A 143 21.79 -23.06 7.67
C GLU A 143 20.45 -22.88 6.93
N PHE A 144 19.39 -23.55 7.40
CA PHE A 144 18.04 -23.45 6.86
C PHE A 144 17.02 -23.16 7.96
N TYR A 145 16.00 -22.39 7.61
CA TYR A 145 14.74 -22.33 8.34
C TYR A 145 13.75 -23.30 7.70
N GLU A 146 13.17 -24.19 8.50
CA GLU A 146 12.20 -25.19 8.05
C GLU A 146 10.81 -24.97 8.67
N ALA A 147 9.78 -25.39 7.94
CA ALA A 147 8.41 -25.56 8.42
C ALA A 147 7.85 -26.93 8.01
N VAL A 148 6.76 -27.35 8.67
CA VAL A 148 6.12 -28.66 8.49
C VAL A 148 4.61 -28.54 8.33
N GLY A 149 3.97 -29.51 7.66
CA GLY A 149 2.51 -29.64 7.60
C GLY A 149 1.80 -28.42 7.01
N PHE A 150 0.88 -27.80 7.76
CA PHE A 150 0.16 -26.58 7.33
C PHE A 150 1.11 -25.48 6.88
N ASP A 151 2.14 -25.20 7.67
CA ASP A 151 3.07 -24.09 7.47
C ASP A 151 3.94 -24.32 6.23
N ALA A 152 4.35 -25.57 5.99
CA ALA A 152 5.03 -25.97 4.77
C ALA A 152 4.18 -25.74 3.51
N CYS A 153 2.85 -25.87 3.60
CA CYS A 153 1.96 -25.60 2.47
C CYS A 153 1.84 -24.10 2.19
N ILE A 154 1.81 -23.25 3.22
CA ILE A 154 1.85 -21.78 3.07
C ILE A 154 3.16 -21.31 2.44
N LEU A 155 4.31 -21.90 2.80
CA LEU A 155 5.61 -21.59 2.20
C LEU A 155 5.66 -21.89 0.68
N VAL A 156 5.05 -22.99 0.24
CA VAL A 156 4.96 -23.34 -1.19
C VAL A 156 3.95 -22.43 -1.91
N GLU A 157 2.80 -22.17 -1.29
CA GLU A 157 1.73 -21.36 -1.88
C GLU A 157 2.12 -19.88 -2.03
N TYR A 158 2.66 -19.25 -0.99
CA TYR A 158 2.84 -17.79 -0.96
C TYR A 158 4.31 -17.36 -1.13
N ALA A 159 5.25 -17.97 -0.39
CA ALA A 159 6.69 -17.67 -0.54
C ALA A 159 7.35 -18.36 -1.75
N GLY A 160 6.61 -19.21 -2.49
CA GLY A 160 7.09 -19.83 -3.73
C GLY A 160 8.22 -20.85 -3.56
N LEU A 161 8.42 -21.36 -2.35
CA LEU A 161 9.48 -22.33 -2.04
C LEU A 161 9.14 -23.72 -2.56
N ASN A 162 10.16 -24.56 -2.77
CA ASN A 162 10.00 -25.95 -3.18
C ASN A 162 9.88 -26.88 -1.95
N PRO A 163 9.01 -27.91 -1.98
CA PRO A 163 8.91 -28.87 -0.88
C PRO A 163 10.13 -29.78 -0.78
N PHE A 164 10.65 -29.95 0.44
CA PHE A 164 11.82 -30.80 0.70
C PHE A 164 11.49 -32.28 0.46
N GLY A 165 12.38 -32.97 -0.26
CA GLY A 165 12.16 -34.35 -0.70
C GLY A 165 11.24 -34.48 -1.93
N GLY A 166 10.70 -33.37 -2.45
CA GLY A 166 9.76 -33.33 -3.57
C GLY A 166 8.37 -33.84 -3.19
N LEU A 167 7.53 -34.11 -4.19
CA LEU A 167 6.11 -34.46 -4.02
C LEU A 167 5.88 -35.94 -3.61
N ARG A 168 6.81 -36.57 -2.88
CA ARG A 168 6.73 -37.98 -2.44
C ARG A 168 5.60 -38.23 -1.44
N SER A 169 4.71 -39.17 -1.74
CA SER A 169 3.51 -39.45 -0.94
C SER A 169 3.76 -40.17 0.39
N ASP A 170 4.96 -40.74 0.63
CA ASP A 170 5.28 -41.46 1.87
C ASP A 170 5.61 -40.55 3.06
N SER A 171 5.89 -39.26 2.82
CA SER A 171 6.41 -38.32 3.82
C SER A 171 5.53 -37.09 4.06
N ILE A 172 5.57 -36.58 5.30
CA ILE A 172 4.89 -35.33 5.67
C ILE A 172 5.35 -34.13 4.82
N PRO A 173 4.48 -33.15 4.54
CA PRO A 173 4.87 -31.87 3.93
C PRO A 173 5.94 -31.15 4.76
N ARG A 174 7.03 -30.75 4.08
CA ARG A 174 8.13 -29.94 4.61
C ARG A 174 8.59 -28.95 3.55
N ALA A 175 8.93 -27.74 3.95
CA ALA A 175 9.50 -26.71 3.09
C ALA A 175 10.38 -25.77 3.92
N GLY A 176 11.23 -24.97 3.28
CA GLY A 176 12.14 -24.08 4.00
C GLY A 176 13.07 -23.29 3.08
N CYS A 177 13.81 -22.36 3.67
CA CYS A 177 14.71 -21.44 2.98
C CYS A 177 16.09 -21.38 3.66
N PRO A 178 17.18 -21.10 2.93
CA PRO A 178 18.47 -20.77 3.53
C PRO A 178 18.38 -19.54 4.45
N VAL A 179 19.23 -19.45 5.48
CA VAL A 179 19.27 -18.30 6.41
C VAL A 179 19.36 -16.95 5.68
N VAL A 180 20.19 -16.86 4.63
CA VAL A 180 20.34 -15.64 3.80
C VAL A 180 19.05 -15.20 3.09
N ASN A 181 18.11 -16.13 2.87
CA ASN A 181 16.82 -15.87 2.21
C ASN A 181 15.66 -15.67 3.22
N LEU A 182 15.93 -15.63 4.53
CA LEU A 182 14.89 -15.48 5.55
C LEU A 182 14.07 -14.21 5.33
N ARG A 183 14.71 -13.03 5.22
CA ARG A 183 14.01 -11.73 5.11
C ARG A 183 12.99 -11.75 3.97
N ARG A 184 13.45 -12.06 2.75
CA ARG A 184 12.56 -12.22 1.57
C ARG A 184 11.41 -13.19 1.81
N THR A 185 11.66 -14.31 2.49
CA THR A 185 10.61 -15.29 2.81
C THR A 185 9.58 -14.71 3.78
N LEU A 186 10.01 -13.96 4.79
CA LEU A 186 9.13 -13.24 5.72
C LEU A 186 8.35 -12.13 5.01
N ASP A 187 8.98 -11.38 4.11
CA ASP A 187 8.34 -10.31 3.32
C ASP A 187 7.27 -10.91 2.39
N ASP A 188 7.58 -12.03 1.72
CA ASP A 188 6.64 -12.72 0.82
C ASP A 188 5.45 -13.34 1.59
N LEU A 189 5.61 -13.72 2.86
CA LEU A 189 4.53 -14.18 3.74
C LEU A 189 3.68 -13.01 4.31
N THR A 190 4.33 -11.99 4.87
CA THR A 190 3.65 -10.85 5.51
C THR A 190 2.91 -9.98 4.49
N ARG A 191 3.44 -9.81 3.27
CA ARG A 191 2.70 -9.17 2.15
C ARG A 191 1.47 -9.96 1.72
N ASN A 192 1.34 -11.24 2.08
CA ASN A 192 0.14 -12.07 1.89
C ASN A 192 -0.73 -12.19 3.15
N GLY A 193 -0.51 -11.36 4.18
CA GLY A 193 -1.34 -11.33 5.39
C GLY A 193 -1.11 -12.50 6.36
N TYR A 194 0.07 -13.12 6.33
CA TYR A 194 0.47 -14.14 7.30
C TYR A 194 1.45 -13.58 8.33
N SER A 195 1.15 -13.80 9.61
CA SER A 195 2.12 -13.64 10.70
C SER A 195 3.00 -14.89 10.81
N VAL A 196 4.24 -14.70 11.25
CA VAL A 196 5.30 -15.72 11.26
C VAL A 196 6.05 -15.68 12.59
N CYS A 197 6.17 -16.84 13.25
CA CYS A 197 6.98 -17.05 14.45
C CYS A 197 8.35 -17.60 14.03
N ILE A 198 9.45 -16.93 14.40
CA ILE A 198 10.81 -17.33 14.07
C ILE A 198 11.48 -17.93 15.31
N VAL A 199 11.87 -19.21 15.19
CA VAL A 199 12.58 -19.97 16.22
C VAL A 199 14.04 -20.13 15.81
N GLU A 200 14.94 -19.53 16.59
CA GLU A 200 16.39 -19.64 16.42
C GLU A 200 16.97 -20.85 17.14
N GLU A 201 18.16 -21.25 16.71
CA GLU A 201 18.92 -22.39 17.25
C GLU A 201 20.14 -21.90 18.02
N ILE A 202 20.26 -22.25 19.29
CA ILE A 202 21.39 -21.86 20.14
C ILE A 202 22.66 -22.48 19.59
N GLN A 203 23.61 -21.64 19.17
CA GLN A 203 24.93 -22.07 18.72
C GLN A 203 25.77 -22.55 19.92
N GLY A 204 25.77 -23.86 20.15
CA GLY A 204 26.78 -24.53 20.96
C GLY A 204 28.03 -24.86 20.13
N PRO A 205 29.16 -25.21 20.79
CA PRO A 205 30.40 -25.60 20.10
C PRO A 205 30.16 -26.78 19.16
N ALA A 206 30.85 -26.79 18.02
CA ALA A 206 30.61 -27.73 16.91
C ALA A 206 30.75 -29.22 17.28
N GLN A 207 31.45 -29.54 18.38
CA GLN A 207 31.66 -30.91 18.86
C GLN A 207 30.61 -31.36 19.89
N ALA A 208 29.37 -31.60 19.47
CA ALA A 208 28.45 -32.45 20.23
C ALA A 208 27.35 -33.10 19.38
N ARG A 209 27.01 -34.37 19.69
CA ARG A 209 25.78 -35.04 19.22
C ARG A 209 24.55 -34.70 20.08
N SER A 210 24.64 -33.70 20.95
CA SER A 210 23.55 -33.27 21.83
C SER A 210 22.51 -32.44 21.08
N ARG A 211 21.25 -32.53 21.50
CA ARG A 211 20.18 -31.63 21.05
C ARG A 211 20.56 -30.18 21.38
N LYS A 212 20.74 -29.34 20.35
CA LYS A 212 20.86 -27.89 20.52
C LYS A 212 19.55 -27.32 21.06
N GLY A 213 19.63 -26.34 21.96
CA GLY A 213 18.46 -25.61 22.45
C GLY A 213 17.87 -24.69 21.39
N ARG A 214 16.60 -24.32 21.54
CA ARG A 214 15.88 -23.41 20.64
C ARG A 214 15.07 -22.40 21.43
N PHE A 215 14.90 -21.21 20.87
CA PHE A 215 14.14 -20.12 21.47
C PHE A 215 13.41 -19.33 20.36
N ILE A 216 12.31 -18.66 20.70
CA ILE A 216 11.66 -17.72 19.79
C ILE A 216 12.56 -16.48 19.73
N SER A 217 13.11 -16.15 18.56
CA SER A 217 13.92 -14.95 18.34
C SER A 217 13.07 -13.71 18.06
N GLY A 218 11.84 -13.91 17.58
CA GLY A 218 10.86 -12.86 17.38
C GLY A 218 9.76 -13.28 16.42
N HIS A 219 8.90 -12.32 16.11
CA HIS A 219 7.77 -12.48 15.21
C HIS A 219 7.87 -11.49 14.05
N ALA A 220 7.32 -11.87 12.90
CA ALA A 220 7.09 -11.01 11.75
C ALA A 220 5.59 -10.95 11.50
N HIS A 221 5.01 -9.76 11.43
CA HIS A 221 3.59 -9.54 11.14
C HIS A 221 3.44 -8.61 9.93
N PRO A 222 2.31 -8.65 9.23
CA PRO A 222 1.91 -7.57 8.32
C PRO A 222 2.02 -6.21 9.04
N GLY A 223 2.88 -5.32 8.55
CA GLY A 223 3.17 -4.02 9.17
C GLY A 223 4.15 -4.02 10.36
N ASN A 224 4.67 -5.16 10.81
CA ASN A 224 5.73 -5.22 11.84
C ASN A 224 6.84 -6.18 11.40
N PRO A 225 7.91 -5.68 10.75
CA PRO A 225 8.96 -6.53 10.19
C PRO A 225 9.85 -7.17 11.27
N TYR A 226 10.49 -8.28 10.89
CA TYR A 226 11.46 -8.98 11.73
C TYR A 226 12.84 -8.31 11.64
N VAL A 227 13.35 -7.84 12.78
CA VAL A 227 14.52 -6.95 12.87
C VAL A 227 15.77 -7.58 13.50
N PHE A 228 15.69 -8.81 13.98
CA PHE A 228 16.79 -9.49 14.68
C PHE A 228 18.06 -9.56 13.80
N GLY A 229 19.20 -9.15 14.37
CA GLY A 229 20.48 -9.07 13.65
C GLY A 229 20.62 -7.89 12.67
N LEU A 230 19.74 -6.87 12.70
CA LEU A 230 19.93 -5.67 11.88
C LEU A 230 21.10 -4.80 12.35
N ALA A 231 21.39 -4.73 13.65
CA ALA A 231 22.50 -3.93 14.18
C ALA A 231 23.88 -4.35 13.60
N GLY A 232 24.02 -5.63 13.24
CA GLY A 232 25.20 -6.18 12.59
C GLY A 232 25.29 -5.94 11.08
N SER A 233 24.22 -5.48 10.42
CA SER A 233 24.15 -5.38 8.96
C SER A 233 24.09 -3.94 8.45
N ASN A 234 24.81 -3.66 7.36
CA ASN A 234 24.77 -2.36 6.64
C ASN A 234 23.55 -2.21 5.72
N HIS A 235 22.63 -3.18 5.75
CA HIS A 235 21.39 -3.12 4.97
C HIS A 235 20.45 -2.10 5.59
N ASP A 236 20.15 -1.03 4.84
CA ASP A 236 18.88 -0.33 5.03
C ASP A 236 17.73 -1.31 4.76
N VAL A 237 16.64 -1.14 5.51
CA VAL A 237 15.41 -1.89 5.35
C VAL A 237 14.26 -0.91 5.27
N ASP A 238 13.48 -1.03 4.21
CA ASP A 238 12.17 -0.39 4.10
C ASP A 238 11.22 -1.06 5.10
N PHE A 239 10.71 -0.28 6.04
CA PHE A 239 9.68 -0.76 6.96
C PHE A 239 8.32 -0.51 6.31
N PRO A 240 7.44 -1.54 6.17
CA PRO A 240 6.09 -1.32 5.71
C PRO A 240 5.32 -0.41 6.70
N ASP A 241 4.31 0.29 6.21
CA ASP A 241 3.40 1.05 7.08
C ASP A 241 2.80 0.12 8.16
N PRO A 242 2.77 0.54 9.43
CA PRO A 242 2.31 -0.31 10.53
C PRO A 242 0.80 -0.54 10.42
N MET A 243 0.40 -1.79 10.26
CA MET A 243 -1.00 -2.18 10.11
C MET A 243 -1.65 -2.31 11.50
N PRO A 244 -2.60 -1.43 11.89
CA PRO A 244 -3.31 -1.59 13.15
C PRO A 244 -4.20 -2.83 13.17
N VAL A 245 -4.57 -3.24 14.37
CA VAL A 245 -5.80 -4.02 14.61
C VAL A 245 -6.96 -3.04 14.76
N ILE A 246 -8.05 -3.27 14.04
CA ILE A 246 -9.22 -2.39 14.03
C ILE A 246 -10.39 -3.06 14.74
N GLY A 247 -10.96 -2.39 15.74
CA GLY A 247 -12.26 -2.71 16.33
C GLY A 247 -13.32 -1.71 15.87
N ILE A 248 -14.53 -2.18 15.57
CA ILE A 248 -15.68 -1.30 15.24
C ILE A 248 -16.81 -1.59 16.21
N SER A 249 -17.37 -0.53 16.80
CA SER A 249 -18.53 -0.60 17.68
C SER A 249 -19.54 0.50 17.35
N ARG A 250 -20.73 0.43 17.97
CA ARG A 250 -21.77 1.47 17.82
C ARG A 250 -21.64 2.49 18.96
N SER A 251 -21.77 3.76 18.61
CA SER A 251 -21.67 4.90 19.52
C SER A 251 -22.99 5.66 19.55
N ALA A 252 -23.24 6.46 20.60
CA ALA A 252 -24.48 7.25 20.71
C ALA A 252 -24.60 8.35 19.62
N LYS A 253 -23.50 8.67 18.94
CA LYS A 253 -23.40 9.66 17.85
C LYS A 253 -23.11 9.00 16.47
N GLY A 254 -23.32 7.68 16.32
CA GLY A 254 -23.06 6.93 15.07
C GLY A 254 -22.17 5.70 15.31
N TYR A 255 -21.01 5.64 14.67
CA TYR A 255 -20.03 4.56 14.83
C TYR A 255 -18.80 5.03 15.61
N SER A 256 -18.09 4.05 16.19
CA SER A 256 -16.77 4.21 16.80
C SER A 256 -15.79 3.27 16.11
N MET A 257 -14.65 3.79 15.65
CA MET A 257 -13.53 2.98 15.15
C MET A 257 -12.37 3.06 16.14
N ILE A 258 -11.93 1.91 16.63
CA ILE A 258 -10.79 1.78 17.54
C ILE A 258 -9.62 1.22 16.72
N SER A 259 -8.51 1.93 16.69
CA SER A 259 -7.28 1.52 15.99
C SER A 259 -6.19 1.26 17.01
N VAL A 260 -5.58 0.06 16.98
CA VAL A 260 -4.52 -0.34 17.91
C VAL A 260 -3.25 -0.66 17.12
N LEU A 261 -2.20 0.14 17.33
CA LEU A 261 -0.87 -0.05 16.75
C LEU A 261 0.03 -0.76 17.77
N GLU A 262 0.19 -2.07 17.60
CA GLU A 262 1.06 -2.89 18.44
C GLU A 262 2.50 -2.36 18.48
N THR A 263 3.05 -1.97 17.33
CA THR A 263 4.46 -1.56 17.19
C THR A 263 4.75 -0.20 17.80
N MET A 264 3.72 0.58 18.14
CA MET A 264 3.85 1.87 18.85
C MET A 264 3.39 1.78 20.31
N LYS A 265 2.83 0.63 20.73
CA LYS A 265 2.05 0.46 21.97
C LYS A 265 1.00 1.58 22.15
N THR A 266 0.31 1.98 21.08
CA THR A 266 -0.72 3.05 21.12
C THR A 266 -2.08 2.57 20.62
N PHE A 267 -3.15 3.18 21.13
CA PHE A 267 -4.49 3.08 20.55
C PHE A 267 -5.15 4.44 20.37
N SER A 268 -6.05 4.56 19.40
CA SER A 268 -6.91 5.72 19.19
C SER A 268 -8.37 5.28 18.99
N VAL A 269 -9.31 6.12 19.44
CA VAL A 269 -10.76 5.90 19.34
C VAL A 269 -11.39 7.06 18.56
N GLU A 270 -11.90 6.78 17.37
CA GLU A 270 -12.59 7.74 16.53
C GLU A 270 -14.10 7.55 16.65
N ASP A 271 -14.73 8.34 17.53
CA ASP A 271 -16.18 8.44 17.67
C ASP A 271 -16.81 9.40 16.65
N CYS A 272 -18.14 9.35 16.54
CA CYS A 272 -18.97 10.21 15.66
C CYS A 272 -18.75 9.96 14.16
N LEU A 273 -18.22 8.80 13.79
CA LEU A 273 -18.08 8.41 12.38
C LEU A 273 -19.46 8.03 11.80
N THR A 274 -19.70 8.43 10.54
CA THR A 274 -20.82 7.89 9.75
C THR A 274 -20.45 6.51 9.20
N GLU A 275 -21.45 5.78 8.68
CA GLU A 275 -21.24 4.47 8.06
C GLU A 275 -20.26 4.55 6.87
N GLU A 276 -20.42 5.60 6.05
CA GLU A 276 -19.57 5.91 4.91
C GLU A 276 -18.15 6.25 5.36
N ALA A 277 -17.98 7.01 6.45
CA ALA A 277 -16.66 7.34 6.99
C ALA A 277 -15.91 6.08 7.47
N VAL A 278 -16.60 5.16 8.16
CA VAL A 278 -16.03 3.86 8.57
C VAL A 278 -15.61 3.03 7.34
N VAL A 279 -16.46 2.93 6.32
CA VAL A 279 -16.15 2.20 5.07
C VAL A 279 -15.01 2.87 4.29
N THR A 280 -14.93 4.20 4.29
CA THR A 280 -13.84 4.94 3.64
C THR A 280 -12.51 4.67 4.34
N LYS A 281 -12.48 4.65 5.67
CA LYS A 281 -11.31 4.24 6.46
C LYS A 281 -10.95 2.79 6.16
N LEU A 282 -11.89 1.83 6.24
CA LEU A 282 -11.67 0.41 5.92
C LEU A 282 -11.20 0.10 4.48
N ARG A 283 -11.31 1.06 3.54
CA ARG A 283 -10.77 0.97 2.18
C ARG A 283 -9.42 1.69 1.98
N THR A 284 -9.04 2.59 2.90
CA THR A 284 -7.84 3.43 2.79
C THR A 284 -6.73 3.05 3.78
N CYS A 285 -7.08 2.52 4.95
CA CYS A 285 -6.12 1.90 5.85
C CYS A 285 -5.84 0.43 5.45
N GLN A 286 -4.58 0.03 5.54
CA GLN A 286 -4.23 -1.39 5.67
C GLN A 286 -4.33 -1.76 7.14
N TYR A 287 -4.81 -2.96 7.46
CA TYR A 287 -4.99 -3.43 8.83
C TYR A 287 -4.72 -4.94 8.91
N HIS A 288 -4.32 -5.41 10.09
CA HIS A 288 -3.92 -6.81 10.29
C HIS A 288 -5.12 -7.70 10.69
N TYR A 289 -5.97 -7.22 11.59
CA TYR A 289 -7.20 -7.89 12.02
C TYR A 289 -8.36 -6.90 12.13
N LEU A 290 -9.59 -7.37 11.88
CA LEU A 290 -10.84 -6.64 12.04
C LEU A 290 -11.74 -7.33 13.06
N PHE A 291 -12.18 -6.59 14.08
CA PHE A 291 -13.08 -7.04 15.11
C PHE A 291 -14.38 -6.22 15.10
N LEU A 292 -15.52 -6.91 15.08
CA LEU A 292 -16.84 -6.30 15.11
C LEU A 292 -17.50 -6.51 16.48
N HIS A 293 -17.86 -5.43 17.17
CA HIS A 293 -18.49 -5.51 18.47
C HIS A 293 -19.97 -5.87 18.35
N SER A 294 -20.49 -6.71 19.25
CA SER A 294 -21.86 -7.23 19.18
C SER A 294 -22.96 -6.15 19.17
N THR A 295 -22.68 -4.94 19.68
CA THR A 295 -23.55 -3.76 19.55
C THR A 295 -24.00 -3.46 18.12
N LEU A 296 -23.19 -3.80 17.11
CA LEU A 296 -23.54 -3.60 15.71
C LEU A 296 -24.76 -4.45 15.29
N ARG A 297 -24.99 -5.60 15.96
CA ARG A 297 -26.15 -6.47 15.70
C ARG A 297 -27.47 -5.91 16.23
N GLN A 298 -27.45 -4.86 17.05
CA GLN A 298 -28.63 -4.28 17.69
C GLN A 298 -28.94 -2.91 17.06
N ASN A 299 -30.17 -2.76 16.53
CA ASN A 299 -30.56 -1.53 15.85
C ASN A 299 -31.64 -0.74 16.61
N SER A 300 -31.35 0.53 16.88
CA SER A 300 -32.26 1.47 17.58
C SER A 300 -33.47 1.86 16.74
N SER A 301 -33.39 1.74 15.41
CA SER A 301 -34.50 2.05 14.50
C SER A 301 -35.63 1.02 14.50
N GLY A 302 -35.44 -0.15 15.12
CA GLY A 302 -36.37 -1.29 15.05
C GLY A 302 -36.51 -1.91 13.66
N THR A 303 -35.75 -1.44 12.67
CA THR A 303 -35.87 -1.83 11.25
C THR A 303 -34.61 -2.54 10.77
N CYS A 304 -34.84 -3.74 10.21
CA CYS A 304 -33.87 -4.65 9.60
C CYS A 304 -32.73 -5.16 10.50
N ARG A 305 -32.23 -6.34 10.16
CA ARG A 305 -31.04 -6.93 10.78
C ARG A 305 -29.78 -6.27 10.20
N TRP A 306 -28.68 -6.30 10.95
CA TRP A 306 -27.37 -5.97 10.41
C TRP A 306 -27.08 -6.85 9.18
N GLY A 307 -27.01 -6.22 8.00
CA GLY A 307 -26.89 -6.89 6.71
C GLY A 307 -28.14 -6.92 5.82
N GLU A 308 -29.24 -6.29 6.24
CA GLU A 308 -30.41 -5.99 5.40
C GLU A 308 -30.52 -4.47 5.13
N PHE A 309 -31.54 -4.03 4.40
CA PHE A 309 -31.75 -2.62 4.00
C PHE A 309 -31.86 -1.69 5.22
N GLY A 310 -31.01 -0.66 5.30
CA GLY A 310 -31.12 0.35 6.36
C GLY A 310 -29.82 1.07 6.68
N GLU A 311 -29.59 1.25 7.98
CA GLU A 311 -28.34 1.69 8.61
C GLU A 311 -27.51 0.44 8.96
N GLY A 312 -26.24 0.41 8.58
CA GLY A 312 -25.34 -0.75 8.71
C GLY A 312 -25.26 -1.65 7.46
N GLY A 313 -26.00 -1.34 6.39
CA GLY A 313 -26.05 -2.14 5.16
C GLY A 313 -24.91 -1.90 4.15
N LEU A 314 -24.25 -0.75 4.19
CA LEU A 314 -23.03 -0.45 3.43
C LEU A 314 -21.80 -1.05 4.13
N LEU A 315 -21.72 -0.88 5.45
CA LEU A 315 -20.66 -1.42 6.29
C LEU A 315 -20.72 -2.95 6.38
N TRP A 316 -21.92 -3.55 6.37
CA TRP A 316 -22.04 -4.99 6.19
C TRP A 316 -21.50 -5.45 4.83
N GLY A 317 -21.84 -4.78 3.73
CA GLY A 317 -21.30 -5.09 2.40
C GLY A 317 -19.76 -5.08 2.38
N GLU A 318 -19.16 -4.04 2.98
CA GLU A 318 -17.71 -3.92 3.12
C GLU A 318 -17.07 -5.03 3.96
N CYS A 319 -17.70 -5.43 5.06
CA CYS A 319 -17.17 -6.46 5.96
C CYS A 319 -17.41 -7.88 5.47
N ASN A 320 -18.52 -8.16 4.77
CA ASN A 320 -18.94 -9.50 4.34
C ASN A 320 -17.96 -10.16 3.34
N HIS A 321 -17.14 -9.36 2.64
CA HIS A 321 -16.08 -9.85 1.76
C HIS A 321 -14.70 -9.97 2.44
N LYS A 322 -14.60 -9.71 3.75
CA LYS A 322 -13.35 -9.68 4.52
C LYS A 322 -13.40 -10.66 5.69
N SER A 323 -12.23 -11.06 6.21
CA SER A 323 -12.15 -11.85 7.43
C SER A 323 -12.26 -10.93 8.64
N PHE A 324 -13.21 -11.22 9.54
CA PHE A 324 -13.42 -10.50 10.79
C PHE A 324 -13.91 -11.44 11.90
N GLU A 325 -13.70 -11.07 13.16
CA GLU A 325 -14.19 -11.81 14.32
C GLU A 325 -15.16 -10.95 15.16
N TRP A 326 -16.04 -11.60 15.93
CA TRP A 326 -16.97 -10.90 16.83
C TRP A 326 -16.41 -10.85 18.26
N PHE A 327 -16.71 -9.76 18.97
CA PHE A 327 -16.38 -9.63 20.40
C PHE A 327 -17.47 -8.89 21.19
N ASP A 328 -17.42 -9.05 22.51
CA ASP A 328 -18.42 -8.59 23.48
C ASP A 328 -17.72 -7.98 24.70
N GLY A 329 -18.23 -6.87 25.24
CA GLY A 329 -17.77 -6.29 26.50
C GLY A 329 -17.60 -4.77 26.44
N ALA A 330 -16.52 -4.27 27.05
CA ALA A 330 -16.09 -2.88 26.89
C ALA A 330 -15.26 -2.77 25.59
N PRO A 331 -15.68 -2.00 24.57
CA PRO A 331 -15.08 -2.08 23.23
C PRO A 331 -13.57 -1.84 23.13
N VAL A 332 -13.01 -0.97 23.99
CA VAL A 332 -11.56 -0.69 24.01
C VAL A 332 -10.81 -1.76 24.81
N GLU A 333 -11.28 -2.09 26.02
CA GLU A 333 -10.57 -2.98 26.93
C GLU A 333 -10.47 -4.41 26.37
N GLU A 334 -11.57 -4.95 25.83
CA GLU A 334 -11.58 -6.29 25.25
C GLU A 334 -10.79 -6.35 23.93
N LEU A 335 -10.78 -5.29 23.13
CA LEU A 335 -9.92 -5.23 21.95
C LEU A 335 -8.44 -5.24 22.35
N LEU A 336 -8.07 -4.54 23.44
CA LEU A 336 -6.70 -4.59 23.99
C LEU A 336 -6.39 -5.94 24.64
N CYS A 337 -7.37 -6.73 25.12
CA CYS A 337 -7.18 -8.15 25.41
C CYS A 337 -6.83 -8.92 24.13
N LYS A 338 -7.69 -8.87 23.10
CA LYS A 338 -7.45 -9.60 21.83
C LYS A 338 -6.13 -9.25 21.17
N VAL A 339 -5.70 -7.99 21.19
CA VAL A 339 -4.38 -7.59 20.67
C VAL A 339 -3.24 -8.22 21.47
N ARG A 340 -3.32 -8.26 22.81
CA ARG A 340 -2.30 -8.96 23.62
C ARG A 340 -2.27 -10.46 23.33
N ASP A 341 -3.44 -11.10 23.19
CA ASP A 341 -3.56 -12.52 22.84
C ASP A 341 -2.97 -12.85 21.44
N ILE A 342 -3.27 -12.02 20.43
CA ILE A 342 -2.82 -12.19 19.05
C ILE A 342 -1.29 -12.09 18.92
N TYR A 343 -0.70 -11.08 19.56
CA TYR A 343 0.74 -10.78 19.46
C TYR A 343 1.58 -11.41 20.59
N GLY A 344 0.97 -12.25 21.44
CA GLY A 344 1.65 -12.93 22.55
C GLY A 344 2.25 -12.01 23.61
N LEU A 345 1.68 -10.83 23.80
CA LEU A 345 2.18 -9.79 24.71
C LEU A 345 1.80 -10.09 26.16
N ASP A 346 2.69 -9.74 27.10
CA ASP A 346 2.40 -9.88 28.53
C ASP A 346 1.16 -9.08 28.95
N GLN A 347 0.39 -9.61 29.90
CA GLN A 347 -0.87 -8.97 30.33
C GLN A 347 -0.65 -7.59 30.99
N GLU A 348 0.55 -7.31 31.50
CA GLU A 348 0.94 -6.00 32.06
C GLU A 348 1.29 -4.96 30.98
N THR A 349 1.34 -5.34 29.69
CA THR A 349 1.65 -4.44 28.56
C THR A 349 0.61 -3.33 28.44
N SER A 350 0.96 -2.11 28.83
CA SER A 350 0.12 -0.93 28.72
C SER A 350 0.16 -0.32 27.31
N PHE A 351 -1.01 0.02 26.76
CA PHE A 351 -1.10 0.82 25.53
C PHE A 351 -1.46 2.27 25.86
N ARG A 352 -0.74 3.24 25.27
CA ARG A 352 -1.03 4.67 25.44
C ARG A 352 -2.24 5.08 24.60
N ASN A 353 -3.17 5.80 25.20
CA ASN A 353 -4.24 6.48 24.47
C ASN A 353 -3.68 7.67 23.68
N VAL A 354 -3.95 7.71 22.38
CA VAL A 354 -3.59 8.78 21.43
C VAL A 354 -4.83 9.54 20.95
N THR A 355 -6.02 9.17 21.43
CA THR A 355 -7.30 9.83 21.09
C THR A 355 -7.31 11.31 21.49
N ILE A 356 -7.60 12.19 20.53
CA ILE A 356 -7.83 13.62 20.76
C ILE A 356 -9.32 13.91 20.54
N SER A 357 -10.02 14.25 21.62
CA SER A 357 -11.43 14.61 21.60
C SER A 357 -11.65 15.92 20.86
N SER A 358 -12.34 15.85 19.71
CA SER A 358 -12.45 16.98 18.77
C SER A 358 -13.90 17.27 18.39
N GLU A 359 -14.71 17.68 19.37
CA GLU A 359 -16.15 17.99 19.21
C GLU A 359 -16.46 19.14 18.21
N LYS A 360 -15.44 19.80 17.68
CA LYS A 360 -15.52 20.84 16.63
C LYS A 360 -14.84 20.45 15.30
N ARG A 361 -14.38 19.21 15.12
CA ARG A 361 -13.77 18.75 13.85
C ARG A 361 -14.84 18.61 12.76
N PRO A 362 -14.55 18.94 11.48
CA PRO A 362 -15.38 18.53 10.36
C PRO A 362 -15.44 17.00 10.28
N ARG A 363 -16.52 16.45 9.72
CA ARG A 363 -16.63 15.01 9.49
C ARG A 363 -15.58 14.55 8.46
N SER A 364 -15.04 13.35 8.65
CA SER A 364 -14.19 12.68 7.66
C SER A 364 -14.87 12.61 6.29
N ILE A 365 -14.08 12.79 5.24
CA ILE A 365 -14.57 12.83 3.85
C ILE A 365 -15.00 11.41 3.41
N TYR A 366 -16.21 11.32 2.87
CA TYR A 366 -16.81 10.05 2.42
C TYR A 366 -16.17 9.54 1.12
N LEU A 367 -16.23 8.23 0.89
CA LEU A 367 -15.67 7.56 -0.29
C LEU A 367 -16.11 8.17 -1.63
N PRO A 368 -17.40 8.51 -1.89
CA PRO A 368 -17.79 9.16 -3.14
C PRO A 368 -17.09 10.50 -3.33
N THR A 369 -17.09 11.36 -2.30
CA THR A 369 -16.36 12.63 -2.32
C THR A 369 -14.86 12.42 -2.58
N ALA A 370 -14.20 11.54 -1.82
CA ALA A 370 -12.75 11.34 -1.86
C ALA A 370 -12.23 10.71 -3.16
N THR A 371 -13.03 9.86 -3.81
CA THR A 371 -12.73 9.29 -5.13
C THR A 371 -12.97 10.30 -6.25
N GLN A 372 -14.08 11.05 -6.22
CA GLN A 372 -14.42 12.05 -7.24
C GLN A 372 -13.49 13.27 -7.27
N ILE A 373 -12.77 13.56 -6.17
CA ILE A 373 -11.69 14.57 -6.13
C ILE A 373 -10.28 13.96 -6.20
N GLY A 374 -10.14 12.64 -6.37
CA GLY A 374 -8.83 12.00 -6.56
C GLY A 374 -7.87 12.06 -5.35
N VAL A 375 -8.38 12.27 -4.13
CA VAL A 375 -7.65 11.99 -2.87
C VAL A 375 -7.43 10.49 -2.73
N ILE A 376 -8.42 9.70 -3.10
CA ILE A 376 -8.29 8.26 -3.36
C ILE A 376 -8.09 8.07 -4.87
N PRO A 377 -6.95 7.53 -5.33
CA PRO A 377 -6.69 7.31 -6.75
C PRO A 377 -7.80 6.48 -7.41
N THR A 378 -8.40 7.04 -8.45
CA THR A 378 -9.56 6.45 -9.16
C THR A 378 -9.33 6.62 -10.66
N GLU A 379 -9.61 5.60 -11.47
CA GLU A 379 -9.40 5.66 -12.92
C GLU A 379 -10.29 6.73 -13.56
N GLY A 380 -9.74 7.47 -14.53
CA GLY A 380 -10.42 8.60 -15.18
C GLY A 380 -10.51 9.89 -14.34
N ILE A 381 -10.21 9.87 -13.03
CA ILE A 381 -10.21 11.05 -12.17
C ILE A 381 -8.78 11.57 -11.94
N PRO A 382 -8.50 12.88 -12.13
CA PRO A 382 -7.20 13.46 -11.78
C PRO A 382 -6.89 13.32 -10.30
N SER A 383 -5.68 12.86 -9.94
CA SER A 383 -5.32 12.68 -8.53
C SER A 383 -4.85 13.99 -7.90
N LEU A 384 -5.62 14.51 -6.94
CA LEU A 384 -5.27 15.71 -6.18
C LEU A 384 -3.93 15.57 -5.45
N LEU A 385 -3.62 14.40 -4.87
CA LEU A 385 -2.33 14.18 -4.17
C LEU A 385 -1.10 14.39 -5.07
N LYS A 386 -1.21 14.09 -6.38
CA LYS A 386 -0.13 14.32 -7.36
C LYS A 386 -0.03 15.76 -7.85
N VAL A 387 -1.01 16.60 -7.49
CA VAL A 387 -1.07 18.04 -7.82
C VAL A 387 -0.61 18.89 -6.65
N LEU A 388 -0.79 18.42 -5.41
CA LEU A 388 -0.40 19.12 -4.19
C LEU A 388 1.10 19.04 -3.87
N LEU A 389 1.82 18.06 -4.39
CA LEU A 389 3.22 17.85 -4.06
C LEU A 389 4.09 17.74 -5.33
N PRO A 390 5.31 18.32 -5.34
CA PRO A 390 6.29 18.08 -6.40
C PRO A 390 6.63 16.59 -6.50
N SER A 391 7.00 16.12 -7.69
CA SER A 391 7.29 14.70 -7.96
C SER A 391 8.44 14.09 -7.14
N ILE A 392 9.29 14.91 -6.51
CA ILE A 392 10.35 14.49 -5.59
C ILE A 392 9.83 14.14 -4.19
N CYS A 393 8.66 14.68 -3.80
CA CYS A 393 8.03 14.43 -2.50
C CYS A 393 7.22 13.12 -2.54
N THR A 394 7.86 12.01 -2.20
CA THR A 394 7.23 10.67 -2.15
C THR A 394 7.23 10.11 -0.73
N GLY A 395 6.47 9.02 -0.48
CA GLY A 395 6.40 8.37 0.82
C GLY A 395 5.62 9.15 1.88
N LEU A 396 6.17 9.23 3.10
CA LEU A 396 5.48 9.70 4.32
C LEU A 396 4.80 11.08 4.20
N PRO A 397 5.39 12.12 3.54
CA PRO A 397 4.72 13.41 3.34
C PRO A 397 3.40 13.32 2.56
N VAL A 398 3.33 12.40 1.57
CA VAL A 398 2.11 12.15 0.77
C VAL A 398 1.04 11.47 1.62
N LEU A 399 1.46 10.53 2.47
CA LEU A 399 0.56 9.81 3.39
C LEU A 399 -0.04 10.76 4.44
N TYR A 400 0.75 11.70 4.97
CA TYR A 400 0.27 12.74 5.87
C TYR A 400 -0.78 13.64 5.22
N LEU A 401 -0.52 14.21 4.04
CA LEU A 401 -1.53 15.05 3.36
C LEU A 401 -2.78 14.25 2.98
N ARG A 402 -2.65 12.98 2.62
CA ARG A 402 -3.80 12.10 2.37
C ARG A 402 -4.68 11.95 3.63
N ASP A 403 -4.08 11.73 4.79
CA ASP A 403 -4.85 11.62 6.04
C ASP A 403 -5.47 12.97 6.44
N LEU A 404 -4.72 14.08 6.33
CA LEU A 404 -5.20 15.43 6.60
C LEU A 404 -6.42 15.82 5.73
N LEU A 405 -6.46 15.35 4.48
CA LEU A 405 -7.57 15.58 3.54
C LEU A 405 -8.75 14.62 3.76
N LEU A 406 -8.50 13.36 4.15
CA LEU A 406 -9.56 12.41 4.51
C LEU A 406 -10.20 12.75 5.87
N ASN A 407 -9.44 13.37 6.77
CA ASN A 407 -9.85 13.71 8.13
C ASN A 407 -9.52 15.19 8.43
N PRO A 408 -10.29 16.16 7.91
CA PRO A 408 -9.96 17.59 8.03
C PRO A 408 -9.74 18.04 9.49
N PRO A 409 -8.84 18.99 9.74
CA PRO A 409 -8.51 19.46 11.09
C PRO A 409 -9.61 20.35 11.70
N THR A 410 -9.45 20.72 12.99
CA THR A 410 -10.27 21.79 13.58
C THR A 410 -9.80 23.16 13.09
N TYR A 411 -10.65 24.19 13.18
CA TYR A 411 -10.32 25.56 12.74
C TYR A 411 -9.00 26.10 13.32
N VAL A 412 -8.71 25.83 14.59
CA VAL A 412 -7.46 26.26 15.24
C VAL A 412 -6.24 25.62 14.57
N ILE A 413 -6.30 24.31 14.30
CA ILE A 413 -5.20 23.57 13.67
C ILE A 413 -5.10 23.94 12.17
N ALA A 414 -6.22 24.15 11.48
CA ALA A 414 -6.25 24.65 10.10
C ALA A 414 -5.59 26.03 9.99
N SER A 415 -5.87 26.93 10.95
CA SER A 415 -5.25 28.25 11.04
C SER A 415 -3.74 28.14 11.32
N ALA A 416 -3.31 27.28 12.23
CA ALA A 416 -1.89 27.06 12.50
C ALA A 416 -1.13 26.52 11.27
N ILE A 417 -1.72 25.55 10.55
CA ILE A 417 -1.20 25.05 9.27
C ILE A 417 -1.10 26.20 8.25
N GLN A 418 -2.13 27.05 8.16
CA GLN A 418 -2.11 28.17 7.22
C GLN A 418 -1.04 29.22 7.55
N GLU A 419 -0.88 29.62 8.82
CA GLU A 419 0.18 30.57 9.20
C GLU A 419 1.58 29.98 9.00
N ALA A 420 1.79 28.69 9.33
CA ALA A 420 3.02 28.00 8.98
C ALA A 420 3.29 28.06 7.46
N CYS A 421 2.28 27.78 6.62
CA CYS A 421 2.44 27.81 5.16
C CYS A 421 2.68 29.24 4.60
N LYS A 422 2.03 30.26 5.18
CA LYS A 422 2.28 31.68 4.83
C LYS A 422 3.72 32.08 5.13
N LEU A 423 4.24 31.67 6.28
CA LEU A 423 5.64 31.89 6.67
C LEU A 423 6.60 31.12 5.74
N MET A 424 6.35 29.83 5.49
CA MET A 424 7.11 29.01 4.53
C MET A 424 7.19 29.65 3.13
N SER A 425 6.14 30.35 2.69
CA SER A 425 6.12 31.06 1.39
C SER A 425 7.08 32.26 1.33
N ASN A 426 7.54 32.77 2.47
CA ASN A 426 8.35 33.98 2.58
C ASN A 426 9.79 33.71 3.08
N VAL A 427 10.15 32.45 3.35
CA VAL A 427 11.50 32.05 3.75
C VAL A 427 12.51 32.37 2.64
N THR A 428 13.66 32.93 3.03
CA THR A 428 14.79 33.24 2.13
C THR A 428 16.09 32.53 2.54
N CYS A 429 16.15 31.88 3.70
CA CYS A 429 17.29 31.05 4.10
C CYS A 429 17.29 29.70 3.36
N SER A 430 18.42 28.99 3.43
CA SER A 430 18.49 27.57 3.02
C SER A 430 17.51 26.73 3.85
N ILE A 431 16.61 26.01 3.18
CA ILE A 431 15.67 25.08 3.80
C ILE A 431 16.40 23.73 4.01
N PRO A 432 16.27 23.07 5.18
CA PRO A 432 16.80 21.71 5.38
C PRO A 432 16.19 20.70 4.40
N GLU A 433 16.84 19.56 4.19
CA GLU A 433 16.30 18.53 3.29
C GLU A 433 15.11 17.78 3.93
N PHE A 434 15.06 17.75 5.26
CA PHE A 434 14.10 17.05 6.13
C PHE A 434 14.18 15.52 6.00
N THR A 435 14.89 14.92 6.96
CA THR A 435 15.13 13.48 7.14
C THR A 435 13.87 12.79 7.67
N CYS A 436 12.93 12.51 6.77
CA CYS A 436 11.66 11.85 7.08
C CYS A 436 11.83 10.34 7.34
N THR A 437 12.37 9.96 8.50
CA THR A 437 12.31 8.58 9.00
C THR A 437 10.92 8.27 9.56
N SER A 438 10.39 7.06 9.32
CA SER A 438 9.09 6.63 9.85
C SER A 438 9.11 6.51 11.39
N PRO A 439 8.12 7.07 12.13
CA PRO A 439 8.03 6.93 13.58
C PRO A 439 8.05 5.46 14.04
N ALA A 440 7.38 4.57 13.31
CA ALA A 440 7.31 3.14 13.65
C ALA A 440 8.61 2.38 13.40
N LYS A 441 9.41 2.80 12.40
CA LYS A 441 10.77 2.28 12.18
C LYS A 441 11.67 2.62 13.37
N LEU A 442 11.61 3.87 13.85
CA LEU A 442 12.37 4.32 15.02
C LEU A 442 12.00 3.52 16.28
N VAL A 443 10.71 3.40 16.59
CA VAL A 443 10.25 2.66 17.77
C VAL A 443 10.70 1.20 17.72
N LYS A 444 10.40 0.49 16.63
CA LYS A 444 10.72 -0.92 16.49
C LYS A 444 12.22 -1.22 16.59
N LEU A 445 13.08 -0.40 15.98
CA LEU A 445 14.54 -0.59 16.01
C LEU A 445 15.14 -0.35 17.41
N LEU A 446 14.65 0.66 18.12
CA LEU A 446 15.13 0.99 19.47
C LEU A 446 14.63 -0.01 20.53
N GLU A 447 13.32 -0.32 20.56
CA GLU A 447 12.77 -1.33 21.48
C GLU A 447 13.42 -2.72 21.28
N SER A 448 13.64 -3.12 20.02
CA SER A 448 14.27 -4.41 19.69
C SER A 448 15.79 -4.41 19.89
N LYS A 449 16.42 -3.24 20.08
CA LYS A 449 17.88 -3.05 20.21
C LYS A 449 18.62 -3.60 18.99
N GLU A 450 18.12 -3.21 17.82
CA GLU A 450 18.60 -3.65 16.50
C GLU A 450 18.84 -2.49 15.53
N ALA A 451 18.91 -1.26 16.03
CA ALA A 451 19.40 -0.10 15.28
C ALA A 451 20.88 -0.28 14.91
N ASN A 452 21.24 -0.01 13.66
CA ASN A 452 22.63 0.03 13.19
C ASN A 452 23.15 1.48 13.16
N HIS A 453 24.45 1.65 12.91
CA HIS A 453 25.10 2.96 12.84
C HIS A 453 24.45 3.92 11.81
N ILE A 454 23.98 3.42 10.67
CA ILE A 454 23.29 4.21 9.62
C ILE A 454 21.99 4.81 10.17
N GLU A 455 21.18 4.01 10.89
CA GLU A 455 19.94 4.47 11.52
C GLU A 455 20.21 5.44 12.68
N PHE A 456 21.29 5.28 13.44
CA PHE A 456 21.70 6.29 14.42
C PHE A 456 22.13 7.60 13.76
N SER A 457 22.90 7.57 12.65
CA SER A 457 23.24 8.78 11.89
C SER A 457 22.00 9.47 11.31
N ARG A 458 21.00 8.72 10.86
CA ARG A 458 19.68 9.26 10.44
C ARG A 458 18.92 9.91 11.60
N ILE A 459 18.89 9.27 12.78
CA ILE A 459 18.32 9.86 13.99
C ILE A 459 19.02 11.17 14.34
N LYS A 460 20.36 11.21 14.25
CA LYS A 460 21.16 12.42 14.47
C LYS A 460 20.80 13.54 13.48
N HIS A 461 20.79 13.28 12.17
CA HIS A 461 20.40 14.27 11.17
C HIS A 461 18.97 14.79 11.41
N MET A 462 18.02 13.91 11.71
CA MET A 462 16.63 14.27 12.05
C MET A 462 16.55 15.22 13.26
N VAL A 463 17.30 14.99 14.34
CA VAL A 463 17.28 15.91 15.51
C VAL A 463 18.09 17.19 15.25
N ASP A 464 19.15 17.13 14.45
CA ASP A 464 19.93 18.30 14.03
C ASP A 464 19.10 19.26 13.18
N GLU A 465 18.22 18.74 12.32
CA GLU A 465 17.31 19.56 11.51
C GLU A 465 16.23 20.26 12.35
N VAL A 466 15.70 19.61 13.39
CA VAL A 466 14.80 20.26 14.37
C VAL A 466 15.54 21.37 15.12
N MET A 467 16.78 21.13 15.54
CA MET A 467 17.61 22.18 16.15
C MET A 467 17.92 23.33 15.18
N LEU A 468 18.14 23.05 13.90
CA LEU A 468 18.38 24.07 12.86
C LEU A 468 17.13 24.91 12.60
N MET A 469 15.92 24.32 12.66
CA MET A 469 14.67 25.08 12.62
C MET A 469 14.52 26.01 13.84
N TYR A 470 14.91 25.57 15.04
CA TYR A 470 14.82 26.39 16.24
C TYR A 470 15.89 27.51 16.29
N LYS A 471 17.11 27.22 15.83
CA LYS A 471 18.26 28.15 15.88
C LYS A 471 18.26 29.21 14.75
N ASN A 472 17.21 29.26 13.91
CA ASN A 472 17.09 30.17 12.78
C ASN A 472 15.82 31.04 12.91
N ASP A 473 15.99 32.36 12.95
CA ASP A 473 14.92 33.34 13.17
C ASP A 473 13.76 33.26 12.16
N GLN A 474 14.00 32.80 10.92
CA GLN A 474 12.93 32.61 9.92
C GLN A 474 12.18 31.28 10.09
N LEU A 475 12.82 30.26 10.68
CA LEU A 475 12.26 28.91 10.83
C LEU A 475 11.65 28.67 12.21
N TYR A 476 12.08 29.39 13.26
CA TYR A 476 11.53 29.25 14.61
C TYR A 476 10.02 29.55 14.70
N PRO A 477 9.47 30.62 14.07
CA PRO A 477 8.02 30.84 14.05
C PRO A 477 7.26 29.72 13.31
N ILE A 478 7.86 29.13 12.28
CA ILE A 478 7.29 27.98 11.57
C ILE A 478 7.26 26.76 12.50
N LEU A 479 8.37 26.48 13.20
CA LEU A 479 8.46 25.41 14.20
C LEU A 479 7.37 25.53 15.27
N GLN A 480 7.13 26.73 15.80
CA GLN A 480 6.05 26.99 16.76
C GLN A 480 4.66 26.59 16.22
N PHE A 481 4.29 27.04 15.02
CA PHE A 481 2.99 26.68 14.41
C PHE A 481 2.87 25.21 14.03
N LEU A 482 3.98 24.49 13.80
CA LEU A 482 3.98 23.05 13.55
C LEU A 482 3.76 22.19 14.81
N MET A 483 3.85 22.76 16.02
CA MET A 483 3.66 22.00 17.27
C MET A 483 2.24 21.43 17.40
N ASP A 484 1.20 22.21 17.11
CA ASP A 484 -0.20 21.77 17.24
C ASP A 484 -0.62 20.71 16.20
N PRO A 485 -0.25 20.82 14.90
CA PRO A 485 -0.41 19.73 13.93
C PRO A 485 0.36 18.47 14.33
N THR A 486 1.57 18.59 14.88
CA THR A 486 2.38 17.44 15.32
C THR A 486 1.79 16.77 16.56
N TRP A 487 1.30 17.55 17.53
CA TRP A 487 0.53 17.04 18.67
C TRP A 487 -0.72 16.29 18.17
N THR A 488 -1.45 16.87 17.22
CA THR A 488 -2.65 16.26 16.63
C THR A 488 -2.36 14.92 15.96
N ALA A 489 -1.21 14.78 15.29
CA ALA A 489 -0.82 13.54 14.61
C ALA A 489 -0.25 12.45 15.56
N THR A 490 0.27 12.82 16.74
CA THR A 490 1.02 11.90 17.63
C THR A 490 0.36 11.62 18.98
N GLY A 491 -0.59 12.47 19.40
CA GLY A 491 -1.11 12.50 20.77
C GLY A 491 -0.09 12.99 21.81
N LEU A 492 1.10 13.45 21.40
CA LEU A 492 2.14 13.97 22.29
C LEU A 492 2.11 15.48 22.32
N ARG A 493 1.91 16.07 23.50
CA ARG A 493 2.04 17.52 23.71
C ARG A 493 3.43 17.82 24.27
N MET A 494 4.14 18.76 23.65
CA MET A 494 5.51 19.15 24.01
C MET A 494 5.69 20.67 23.90
N GLU A 495 6.67 21.20 24.61
CA GLU A 495 7.13 22.59 24.50
C GLU A 495 8.39 22.64 23.61
N PRO A 496 8.54 23.62 22.69
CA PRO A 496 9.69 23.68 21.77
C PRO A 496 11.05 23.65 22.47
N GLU A 497 11.15 24.31 23.62
CA GLU A 497 12.36 24.45 24.41
C GLU A 497 12.79 23.11 25.03
N ILE A 498 11.82 22.29 25.45
CA ILE A 498 12.05 20.93 25.97
C ILE A 498 12.45 19.99 24.83
N LEU A 499 11.70 20.04 23.71
CA LEU A 499 11.98 19.25 22.51
C LEU A 499 13.43 19.46 22.04
N VAL A 500 13.83 20.71 21.87
CA VAL A 500 15.16 21.07 21.31
C VAL A 500 16.30 20.76 22.26
N LYS A 501 16.11 20.95 23.58
CA LYS A 501 17.10 20.54 24.59
C LYS A 501 17.33 19.02 24.57
N GLU A 502 16.27 18.22 24.42
CA GLU A 502 16.39 16.77 24.34
C GLU A 502 16.99 16.33 22.99
N CYS A 503 16.65 16.99 21.88
CA CYS A 503 17.31 16.81 20.58
C CYS A 503 18.83 17.09 20.65
N GLU A 504 19.26 18.12 21.38
CA GLU A 504 20.68 18.46 21.54
C GLU A 504 21.45 17.38 22.32
N LEU A 505 20.87 16.87 23.42
CA LEU A 505 21.44 15.75 24.19
C LEU A 505 21.54 14.47 23.33
N ILE A 506 20.51 14.15 22.55
CA ILE A 506 20.50 13.00 21.63
C ILE A 506 21.56 13.15 20.54
N SER A 507 21.66 14.33 19.92
CA SER A 507 22.63 14.61 18.86
C SER A 507 24.07 14.51 19.35
N GLN A 508 24.37 15.10 20.51
CA GLN A 508 25.66 14.98 21.16
C GLN A 508 25.98 13.51 21.45
N ARG A 509 25.05 12.78 22.10
CA ARG A 509 25.28 11.39 22.52
C ARG A 509 25.54 10.44 21.35
N ILE A 510 24.84 10.63 20.23
CA ILE A 510 25.12 9.87 18.99
C ILE A 510 26.48 10.28 18.41
N GLY A 511 26.77 11.59 18.33
CA GLY A 511 28.04 12.12 17.79
C GLY A 511 29.28 11.81 18.63
N GLU A 512 29.13 11.48 19.91
CA GLU A 512 30.19 10.94 20.77
C GLU A 512 30.52 9.48 20.44
N MET A 513 29.52 8.67 20.10
CA MET A 513 29.62 7.19 20.05
C MET A 513 29.80 6.65 18.62
N ILE A 514 29.05 7.19 17.65
CA ILE A 514 29.00 6.71 16.27
C ILE A 514 30.07 7.39 15.42
N SER A 515 30.77 6.60 14.61
CA SER A 515 31.72 7.11 13.60
C SER A 515 30.94 7.82 12.48
N LEU A 516 31.39 9.00 12.09
CA LEU A 516 30.79 9.80 11.01
C LEU A 516 31.72 9.86 9.80
N ASP A 517 31.18 10.15 8.62
CA ASP A 517 31.95 10.16 7.37
C ASP A 517 33.12 11.17 7.43
N GLY A 518 34.34 10.68 7.22
CA GLY A 518 35.56 11.49 7.18
C GLY A 518 36.54 11.29 8.36
N GLU A 519 36.23 10.45 9.36
CA GLU A 519 37.19 10.11 10.42
C GLU A 519 38.32 9.19 9.87
N THR A 520 39.57 9.67 9.94
CA THR A 520 40.75 8.99 9.36
C THR A 520 41.13 7.69 10.05
N ASP A 521 40.80 7.56 11.33
CA ASP A 521 41.40 6.58 12.25
C ASP A 521 40.66 5.23 12.23
N GLN A 522 39.96 4.96 11.12
CA GLN A 522 39.09 3.80 10.88
C GLN A 522 39.36 3.08 9.55
N GLY A 523 40.46 3.40 8.85
CA GLY A 523 40.85 2.73 7.61
C GLY A 523 40.99 1.20 7.76
N ILE A 524 40.48 0.47 6.77
CA ILE A 524 40.58 -1.00 6.70
C ILE A 524 42.06 -1.41 6.59
N SER A 525 42.43 -2.50 7.28
CA SER A 525 43.80 -3.00 7.31
C SER A 525 44.29 -3.41 5.91
N SER A 526 45.56 -3.15 5.58
CA SER A 526 46.12 -3.47 4.27
C SER A 526 47.60 -3.79 4.35
N PHE A 527 48.02 -4.91 3.74
CA PHE A 527 49.40 -5.38 3.73
C PHE A 527 49.75 -5.93 2.33
N GLU A 528 50.99 -5.70 1.86
CA GLU A 528 51.40 -5.94 0.45
C GLU A 528 51.12 -7.36 -0.08
N PHE A 529 51.20 -8.38 0.77
CA PHE A 529 51.12 -9.79 0.38
C PHE A 529 49.75 -10.45 0.61
N ILE A 530 48.77 -9.73 1.18
CA ILE A 530 47.43 -10.25 1.48
C ILE A 530 46.40 -9.43 0.68
N PRO A 531 45.46 -10.07 -0.07
CA PRO A 531 44.44 -9.34 -0.84
C PRO A 531 43.59 -8.41 0.04
N VAL A 532 43.36 -7.16 -0.41
CA VAL A 532 42.58 -6.16 0.34
C VAL A 532 41.15 -6.65 0.59
N ASP A 533 40.55 -7.34 -0.39
CA ASP A 533 39.27 -8.07 -0.31
C ASP A 533 39.08 -8.87 1.00
N PHE A 534 40.16 -9.46 1.55
CA PHE A 534 40.09 -10.24 2.79
C PHE A 534 39.87 -9.36 4.01
N PHE A 535 40.59 -8.24 4.12
CA PHE A 535 40.38 -7.29 5.21
C PHE A 535 39.04 -6.56 5.06
N GLU A 536 38.59 -6.30 3.83
CA GLU A 536 37.24 -5.74 3.58
C GLU A 536 36.12 -6.68 4.05
N ASP A 537 36.15 -7.95 3.65
CA ASP A 537 35.14 -8.95 4.07
C ASP A 537 35.19 -9.19 5.61
N MET A 538 36.37 -9.13 6.24
CA MET A 538 36.55 -9.43 7.68
C MET A 538 36.31 -8.24 8.61
N GLU A 539 36.67 -7.01 8.23
CA GLU A 539 36.60 -5.84 9.13
C GLU A 539 35.33 -5.00 8.96
N SER A 540 34.70 -4.99 7.77
CA SER A 540 33.44 -4.26 7.52
C SER A 540 32.22 -4.67 8.39
N PRO A 541 32.17 -5.84 9.07
CA PRO A 541 31.17 -6.15 10.10
C PRO A 541 31.20 -5.23 11.33
N TRP A 542 32.29 -4.49 11.58
CA TRP A 542 32.47 -3.71 12.82
C TRP A 542 33.19 -2.37 12.66
N LYS A 543 34.18 -2.27 11.77
CA LYS A 543 35.04 -1.09 11.59
C LYS A 543 34.25 0.07 10.95
N GLY A 544 34.57 1.31 11.34
CA GLY A 544 33.88 2.51 10.85
C GLY A 544 32.44 2.72 11.35
N ARG A 545 31.97 1.94 12.34
CA ARG A 545 30.59 2.03 12.88
C ARG A 545 30.48 2.78 14.21
N VAL A 546 31.53 2.69 15.02
CA VAL A 546 31.65 3.24 16.39
C VAL A 546 33.05 3.83 16.51
N LYS A 547 33.19 4.97 17.20
CA LYS A 547 34.48 5.65 17.30
C LYS A 547 35.51 4.80 18.06
N ARG A 548 36.74 4.76 17.54
CA ARG A 548 37.84 3.92 18.05
C ARG A 548 37.99 3.97 19.58
N VAL A 549 37.88 5.18 20.16
CA VAL A 549 38.01 5.45 21.59
C VAL A 549 37.10 4.63 22.51
N HIS A 550 35.95 4.14 22.05
CA HIS A 550 35.01 3.33 22.86
C HIS A 550 35.27 1.82 22.77
N ALA A 551 36.11 1.39 21.83
CA ALA A 551 36.41 -0.02 21.55
C ALA A 551 37.91 -0.31 21.40
N GLU A 552 38.79 0.64 21.75
CA GLU A 552 40.24 0.63 21.50
C GLU A 552 40.92 -0.70 21.85
N LEU A 553 40.62 -1.27 23.02
CA LEU A 553 41.20 -2.56 23.45
C LEU A 553 40.88 -3.73 22.50
N ALA A 554 39.70 -3.73 21.88
CA ALA A 554 39.31 -4.77 20.93
C ALA A 554 39.83 -4.47 19.52
N PHE A 555 39.93 -3.19 19.14
CA PHE A 555 40.42 -2.81 17.81
C PHE A 555 41.94 -2.97 17.71
N ALA A 556 42.69 -2.60 18.76
CA ALA A 556 44.12 -2.82 18.85
C ALA A 556 44.50 -4.32 18.83
N GLU A 557 43.69 -5.19 19.44
CA GLU A 557 43.91 -6.65 19.37
C GLU A 557 43.73 -7.17 17.93
N VAL A 558 42.79 -6.61 17.16
CA VAL A 558 42.68 -6.93 15.72
C VAL A 558 43.86 -6.40 14.92
N ASP A 559 44.30 -5.15 15.16
CA ASP A 559 45.46 -4.57 14.50
C ASP A 559 46.73 -5.43 14.74
N ILE A 560 46.94 -5.87 15.99
CA ILE A 560 48.04 -6.79 16.38
C ILE A 560 47.89 -8.16 15.72
N ALA A 561 46.69 -8.73 15.68
CA ALA A 561 46.44 -10.02 15.03
C ALA A 561 46.61 -9.96 13.50
N ALA A 562 46.29 -8.81 12.87
CA ALA A 562 46.50 -8.57 11.45
C ALA A 562 47.99 -8.48 11.11
N GLU A 563 48.78 -7.76 11.93
CA GLU A 563 50.24 -7.73 11.80
C GLU A 563 50.85 -9.13 11.99
N ALA A 564 50.40 -9.90 12.98
CA ALA A 564 50.85 -11.27 13.22
C ALA A 564 50.52 -12.22 12.05
N LEU A 565 49.34 -12.10 11.43
CA LEU A 565 48.95 -12.85 10.24
C LEU A 565 49.80 -12.46 9.01
N SER A 566 50.03 -11.15 8.81
CA SER A 566 50.91 -10.64 7.75
C SER A 566 52.33 -11.18 7.89
N ASN A 567 52.90 -11.13 9.10
CA ASN A 567 54.23 -11.68 9.39
C ASN A 567 54.30 -13.19 9.15
N ALA A 568 53.28 -13.98 9.55
CA ALA A 568 53.22 -15.41 9.28
C ALA A 568 53.16 -15.73 7.76
N VAL A 569 52.39 -14.96 7.00
CA VAL A 569 52.31 -15.07 5.53
C VAL A 569 53.65 -14.69 4.85
N ILE A 570 54.34 -13.67 5.38
CA ILE A 570 55.66 -13.25 4.89
C ILE A 570 56.73 -14.30 5.18
N GLU A 571 56.76 -14.88 6.39
CA GLU A 571 57.73 -15.93 6.74
C GLU A 571 57.55 -17.22 5.92
N ASP A 572 56.30 -17.69 5.76
CA ASP A 572 56.05 -19.04 5.25
C ASP A 572 55.76 -19.09 3.74
N PHE A 573 55.08 -18.08 3.16
CA PHE A 573 54.66 -18.12 1.75
C PHE A 573 55.54 -17.29 0.79
N VAL A 574 56.08 -16.13 1.21
CA VAL A 574 56.87 -15.26 0.33
C VAL A 574 58.19 -15.91 -0.15
N PRO A 575 58.93 -16.70 0.64
CA PRO A 575 60.09 -17.46 0.14
C PRO A 575 59.71 -18.45 -0.97
N ILE A 576 58.55 -19.10 -0.84
CA ILE A 576 58.04 -20.07 -1.82
C ILE A 576 57.69 -19.37 -3.14
N ILE A 577 56.95 -18.25 -3.09
CA ILE A 577 56.62 -17.44 -4.27
C ILE A 577 57.88 -16.89 -4.95
N SER A 578 58.85 -16.40 -4.18
CA SER A 578 60.12 -15.88 -4.69
C SER A 578 60.91 -16.96 -5.43
N ARG A 579 60.93 -18.19 -4.88
CA ARG A 579 61.57 -19.34 -5.54
C ARG A 579 60.85 -19.78 -6.80
N ILE A 580 59.50 -19.78 -6.80
CA ILE A 580 58.70 -20.08 -8.01
C ILE A 580 59.02 -19.08 -9.13
N LYS A 581 58.97 -17.77 -8.84
CA LYS A 581 59.31 -16.71 -9.81
C LYS A 581 60.71 -16.89 -10.41
N ALA A 582 61.68 -17.37 -9.63
CA ALA A 582 63.04 -17.65 -10.09
C ALA A 582 63.23 -18.98 -10.88
N VAL A 583 62.21 -19.86 -10.93
CA VAL A 583 62.27 -21.19 -11.58
C VAL A 583 61.40 -21.27 -12.84
N VAL A 584 60.50 -20.30 -13.08
CA VAL A 584 59.62 -20.29 -14.26
C VAL A 584 60.38 -19.96 -15.55
N SER A 585 60.66 -21.01 -16.33
CA SER A 585 61.00 -20.94 -17.75
C SER A 585 59.80 -20.44 -18.59
N PRO A 586 60.01 -19.77 -19.75
CA PRO A 586 58.92 -19.26 -20.60
C PRO A 586 57.87 -20.28 -21.07
N LEU A 587 58.15 -21.59 -20.96
CA LEU A 587 57.31 -22.68 -21.43
C LEU A 587 56.41 -23.32 -20.34
N GLY A 588 56.04 -22.57 -19.30
CA GLY A 588 54.93 -22.93 -18.40
C GLY A 588 55.30 -23.80 -17.20
N GLY A 589 56.19 -23.29 -16.34
CA GLY A 589 56.47 -23.88 -15.02
C GLY A 589 55.26 -23.86 -14.06
N PRO A 590 55.37 -24.51 -12.88
CA PRO A 590 54.34 -24.46 -11.85
C PRO A 590 54.10 -23.02 -11.40
N ARG A 591 52.81 -22.64 -11.26
CA ARG A 591 52.40 -21.36 -10.69
C ARG A 591 51.89 -21.58 -9.27
N GLY A 592 52.18 -20.61 -8.41
CA GLY A 592 51.52 -20.48 -7.11
C GLY A 592 51.53 -19.05 -6.62
N ASP A 593 50.52 -18.71 -5.83
CA ASP A 593 50.12 -17.36 -5.44
C ASP A 593 49.42 -17.39 -4.08
N ILE A 594 49.49 -16.28 -3.33
CA ILE A 594 48.63 -16.08 -2.16
C ILE A 594 47.26 -15.65 -2.69
N SER A 595 46.22 -16.40 -2.34
CA SER A 595 44.86 -16.21 -2.82
C SER A 595 43.90 -16.22 -1.63
N TYR A 596 42.90 -15.34 -1.67
CA TYR A 596 41.83 -15.30 -0.67
C TYR A 596 40.72 -16.30 -1.06
N ALA A 597 40.48 -17.30 -0.20
CA ALA A 597 39.46 -18.32 -0.35
C ALA A 597 38.16 -17.88 0.35
N ARG A 598 37.39 -16.98 -0.28
CA ARG A 598 36.13 -16.40 0.24
C ARG A 598 35.16 -17.42 0.87
N GLU A 599 34.98 -18.61 0.28
CA GLU A 599 34.10 -19.68 0.83
C GLU A 599 34.55 -20.26 2.18
N HIS A 600 35.77 -19.96 2.61
CA HIS A 600 36.38 -20.40 3.86
C HIS A 600 36.92 -19.24 4.69
N GLU A 601 36.66 -17.99 4.28
CA GLU A 601 37.10 -16.76 4.95
C GLU A 601 38.65 -16.69 5.14
N ALA A 602 39.42 -17.45 4.35
CA ALA A 602 40.83 -17.76 4.65
C ALA A 602 41.83 -17.30 3.59
N VAL A 603 43.03 -16.88 4.03
CA VAL A 603 44.16 -16.54 3.15
C VAL A 603 45.11 -17.73 3.05
N TRP A 604 45.20 -18.35 1.87
CA TRP A 604 45.97 -19.59 1.67
C TRP A 604 46.89 -19.51 0.44
N PHE A 605 47.93 -20.35 0.44
CA PHE A 605 48.78 -20.55 -0.71
C PHE A 605 48.06 -21.45 -1.72
N LYS A 606 47.89 -20.95 -2.94
CA LYS A 606 47.29 -21.67 -4.06
C LYS A 606 48.37 -22.10 -5.02
N GLY A 607 48.35 -23.34 -5.51
CA GLY A 607 49.37 -23.83 -6.43
C GLY A 607 49.11 -25.20 -7.03
N LYS A 608 49.50 -25.39 -8.29
CA LYS A 608 49.36 -26.67 -9.01
C LYS A 608 50.65 -27.49 -8.95
N ARG A 609 50.50 -28.78 -8.64
CA ARG A 609 51.58 -29.81 -8.61
C ARG A 609 52.64 -29.63 -7.51
N PHE A 610 52.27 -29.08 -6.36
CA PHE A 610 53.14 -29.04 -5.17
C PHE A 610 53.18 -30.40 -4.46
N ALA A 611 54.01 -31.30 -4.97
CA ALA A 611 54.39 -32.55 -4.31
C ALA A 611 55.78 -32.40 -3.67
N PRO A 612 55.98 -32.72 -2.37
CA PRO A 612 57.28 -32.55 -1.69
C PRO A 612 58.46 -33.28 -2.36
N THR A 613 58.18 -34.38 -3.06
CA THR A 613 59.17 -35.18 -3.81
C THR A 613 59.77 -34.48 -5.02
N VAL A 614 59.22 -33.34 -5.48
CA VAL A 614 59.68 -32.61 -6.66
C VAL A 614 60.73 -31.53 -6.33
N TRP A 615 60.88 -31.15 -5.05
CA TRP A 615 61.62 -29.94 -4.62
C TRP A 615 62.81 -30.21 -3.68
N ALA A 616 63.17 -31.48 -3.46
CA ALA A 616 64.25 -31.87 -2.56
C ALA A 616 65.63 -31.37 -3.01
N GLY A 617 66.48 -30.97 -2.05
CA GLY A 617 67.81 -30.44 -2.27
C GLY A 617 67.87 -28.93 -2.56
N THR A 618 66.89 -28.12 -2.12
CA THR A 618 66.81 -26.70 -2.51
C THR A 618 66.52 -25.71 -1.38
N SER A 619 66.98 -24.46 -1.53
CA SER A 619 66.65 -23.35 -0.62
C SER A 619 65.14 -23.08 -0.60
N GLY A 620 64.50 -23.25 0.55
CA GLY A 620 63.04 -23.21 0.73
C GLY A 620 62.39 -24.59 0.93
N GLU A 621 63.16 -25.68 0.90
CA GLU A 621 62.66 -27.05 1.09
C GLU A 621 61.98 -27.27 2.45
N GLU A 622 62.43 -26.61 3.52
CA GLU A 622 61.81 -26.75 4.85
C GLU A 622 60.41 -26.12 4.90
N GLN A 623 60.22 -24.96 4.29
CA GLN A 623 58.91 -24.31 4.14
C GLN A 623 57.98 -25.15 3.26
N ILE A 624 58.47 -25.72 2.15
CA ILE A 624 57.69 -26.61 1.28
C ILE A 624 57.31 -27.92 2.00
N LYS A 625 58.13 -28.41 2.95
CA LYS A 625 57.77 -29.54 3.84
C LYS A 625 56.75 -29.17 4.92
N GLN A 626 56.62 -27.88 5.27
CA GLN A 626 55.64 -27.39 6.25
C GLN A 626 54.27 -27.11 5.64
N LEU A 627 54.15 -26.98 4.31
CA LEU A 627 52.88 -26.89 3.61
C LEU A 627 52.02 -28.15 3.83
N LYS A 628 50.83 -27.94 4.39
CA LYS A 628 49.77 -28.94 4.55
C LYS A 628 48.61 -28.57 3.64
N PRO A 629 47.82 -29.54 3.12
CA PRO A 629 46.60 -29.21 2.40
C PRO A 629 45.64 -28.42 3.28
N ALA A 630 45.03 -27.37 2.74
CA ALA A 630 43.99 -26.62 3.45
C ALA A 630 42.78 -27.51 3.79
N MET A 631 42.14 -27.26 4.93
CA MET A 631 41.00 -28.05 5.43
C MET A 631 39.79 -27.16 5.68
N ASP A 632 38.60 -27.70 5.44
CA ASP A 632 37.34 -27.04 5.80
C ASP A 632 37.05 -27.18 7.31
N SER A 633 36.03 -26.46 7.78
CA SER A 633 35.51 -26.52 9.16
C SER A 633 34.96 -27.89 9.60
N LYS A 634 35.08 -28.92 8.76
CA LYS A 634 34.70 -30.33 9.02
C LYS A 634 35.90 -31.27 8.89
N GLY A 635 37.13 -30.73 8.79
CA GLY A 635 38.38 -31.50 8.70
C GLY A 635 38.62 -32.16 7.34
N ARG A 636 37.99 -31.67 6.27
CA ARG A 636 38.07 -32.23 4.92
C ARG A 636 38.96 -31.36 4.03
N LYS A 637 39.86 -31.96 3.26
CA LYS A 637 40.79 -31.26 2.35
C LYS A 637 40.03 -30.42 1.30
N VAL A 638 40.37 -29.14 1.18
CA VAL A 638 39.77 -28.18 0.23
C VAL A 638 40.45 -28.28 -1.13
N GLY A 639 39.93 -29.13 -2.01
CA GLY A 639 40.47 -29.33 -3.36
C GLY A 639 41.91 -29.85 -3.37
N GLU A 640 42.59 -29.83 -4.52
CA GLU A 640 43.99 -30.28 -4.62
C GLU A 640 45.02 -29.15 -4.72
N GLU A 641 44.55 -27.90 -4.79
CA GLU A 641 45.36 -26.72 -5.15
C GLU A 641 45.64 -25.79 -3.96
N TRP A 642 45.03 -26.00 -2.79
CA TRP A 642 45.12 -25.10 -1.63
C TRP A 642 45.96 -25.68 -0.49
N PHE A 643 46.86 -24.85 0.06
CA PHE A 643 47.82 -25.21 1.10
C PHE A 643 47.93 -24.11 2.16
N THR A 644 48.21 -24.52 3.39
CA THR A 644 48.46 -23.66 4.56
C THR A 644 49.62 -24.21 5.40
N THR A 645 50.13 -23.43 6.36
CA THR A 645 51.06 -23.90 7.41
C THR A 645 50.41 -23.76 8.78
N CYS A 646 50.93 -24.42 9.81
CA CYS A 646 50.39 -24.24 11.15
C CYS A 646 50.54 -22.81 11.68
N LYS A 647 51.59 -22.06 11.32
CA LYS A 647 51.71 -20.65 11.74
C LYS A 647 50.60 -19.80 11.15
N VAL A 648 50.36 -19.93 9.84
CA VAL A 648 49.33 -19.15 9.13
C VAL A 648 47.94 -19.55 9.63
N ASP A 649 47.68 -20.83 9.85
CA ASP A 649 46.41 -21.32 10.41
C ASP A 649 46.19 -20.81 11.85
N ASP A 650 47.19 -20.91 12.73
CA ASP A 650 47.12 -20.40 14.11
C ASP A 650 46.93 -18.87 14.16
N ALA A 651 47.61 -18.11 13.28
CA ALA A 651 47.49 -16.66 13.19
C ALA A 651 46.13 -16.22 12.61
N LEU A 652 45.64 -16.93 11.58
CA LEU A 652 44.33 -16.70 10.98
C LEU A 652 43.21 -16.97 11.98
N ASN A 653 43.29 -18.07 12.75
CA ASN A 653 42.34 -18.36 13.82
C ASN A 653 42.30 -17.24 14.88
N ARG A 654 43.46 -16.73 15.35
CA ARG A 654 43.50 -15.58 16.28
C ARG A 654 42.91 -14.32 15.66
N TYR A 655 43.16 -14.06 14.38
CA TYR A 655 42.60 -12.91 13.67
C TYR A 655 41.06 -13.01 13.55
N HIS A 656 40.50 -14.20 13.31
CA HIS A 656 39.06 -14.42 13.39
C HIS A 656 38.50 -14.24 14.80
N GLU A 657 39.18 -14.76 15.84
CA GLU A 657 38.79 -14.58 17.25
C GLU A 657 38.77 -13.08 17.65
N ALA A 658 39.78 -12.32 17.23
CA ALA A 658 39.85 -10.88 17.46
C ALA A 658 38.73 -10.12 16.72
N ASN A 659 38.48 -10.44 15.43
CA ASN A 659 37.39 -9.81 14.67
C ASN A 659 36.01 -10.15 15.24
N ALA A 660 35.80 -11.38 15.74
CA ALA A 660 34.58 -11.76 16.44
C ALA A 660 34.41 -10.98 17.76
N ALA A 661 35.49 -10.77 18.51
CA ALA A 661 35.48 -9.95 19.73
C ALA A 661 35.19 -8.46 19.45
N ALA A 662 35.82 -7.87 18.42
CA ALA A 662 35.55 -6.51 17.97
C ALA A 662 34.09 -6.33 17.50
N THR A 663 33.58 -7.28 16.71
CA THR A 663 32.18 -7.31 16.28
C THR A 663 31.22 -7.40 17.46
N ALA A 664 31.49 -8.30 18.42
CA ALA A 664 30.69 -8.41 19.64
C ALA A 664 30.72 -7.11 20.46
N LYS A 665 31.87 -6.42 20.54
CA LYS A 665 31.98 -5.17 21.30
C LYS A 665 31.26 -3.99 20.62
N VAL A 666 31.33 -3.89 19.30
CA VAL A 666 30.56 -2.88 18.53
C VAL A 666 29.06 -3.13 18.69
N LEU A 667 28.61 -4.39 18.63
CA LEU A 667 27.21 -4.74 18.88
C LEU A 667 26.76 -4.44 20.31
N GLU A 668 27.59 -4.66 21.33
CA GLU A 668 27.33 -4.25 22.72
C GLU A 668 27.07 -2.74 22.81
N ILE A 669 27.93 -1.93 22.18
CA ILE A 669 27.85 -0.47 22.19
C ILE A 669 26.59 0.05 21.47
N LEU A 670 26.28 -0.47 20.27
CA LEU A 670 25.08 -0.10 19.53
C LEU A 670 23.79 -0.49 20.29
N LYS A 671 23.81 -1.62 21.01
CA LYS A 671 22.69 -2.05 21.86
C LYS A 671 22.57 -1.24 23.15
N GLY A 672 23.69 -0.78 23.72
CA GLY A 672 23.70 0.20 24.81
C GLY A 672 23.06 1.53 24.40
N LEU A 673 23.52 2.11 23.27
CA LEU A 673 22.96 3.36 22.73
C LEU A 673 21.47 3.23 22.38
N SER A 674 21.03 2.06 21.91
CA SER A 674 19.59 1.78 21.68
C SER A 674 18.77 1.96 22.97
N VAL A 675 19.25 1.43 24.12
CA VAL A 675 18.58 1.53 25.42
C VAL A 675 18.59 2.96 25.98
N GLU A 676 19.66 3.72 25.74
CA GLU A 676 19.70 5.14 26.13
C GLU A 676 18.64 5.97 25.37
N LEU A 677 18.46 5.71 24.07
CA LEU A 677 17.46 6.41 23.24
C LEU A 677 16.03 5.87 23.39
N GLU A 678 15.85 4.60 23.82
CA GLU A 678 14.56 4.00 24.21
C GLU A 678 13.84 4.86 25.27
N ALA A 679 14.59 5.42 26.23
CA ALA A 679 14.05 6.35 27.24
C ALA A 679 13.60 7.72 26.68
N LYS A 680 13.99 8.07 25.44
CA LYS A 680 13.67 9.34 24.76
C LYS A 680 12.74 9.16 23.56
N ILE A 681 12.17 7.97 23.39
CA ILE A 681 11.38 7.55 22.23
C ILE A 681 10.26 8.52 21.82
N ASN A 682 9.59 9.17 22.78
CA ASN A 682 8.54 10.17 22.49
C ASN A 682 9.09 11.43 21.81
N ILE A 683 10.31 11.89 22.17
CA ILE A 683 10.99 13.03 21.56
C ILE A 683 11.30 12.71 20.09
N LEU A 684 11.78 11.49 19.83
CA LEU A 684 12.09 11.00 18.48
C LEU A 684 10.86 10.84 17.61
N VAL A 685 9.77 10.28 18.14
CA VAL A 685 8.47 10.16 17.44
C VAL A 685 7.88 11.54 17.12
N PHE A 686 7.96 12.51 18.04
CA PHE A 686 7.49 13.87 17.80
C PHE A 686 8.36 14.58 16.73
N SER A 687 9.69 14.48 16.84
CA SER A 687 10.64 15.06 15.87
C SER A 687 10.44 14.50 14.45
N SER A 688 10.34 13.18 14.33
CA SER A 688 10.07 12.45 13.09
C SER A 688 8.77 12.95 12.43
N MET A 689 7.67 13.00 13.19
CA MET A 689 6.39 13.47 12.65
C MET A 689 6.45 14.95 12.28
N LEU A 690 7.12 15.79 13.07
CA LEU A 690 7.28 17.22 12.78
C LEU A 690 8.01 17.46 11.46
N LEU A 691 9.08 16.73 11.17
CA LEU A 691 9.78 16.83 9.89
C LEU A 691 8.96 16.29 8.71
N ILE A 692 8.13 15.26 8.91
CA ILE A 692 7.20 14.76 7.90
C ILE A 692 6.16 15.83 7.54
N ILE A 693 5.59 16.52 8.54
CA ILE A 693 4.66 17.64 8.33
C ILE A 693 5.37 18.82 7.68
N ALA A 694 6.58 19.19 8.14
CA ALA A 694 7.37 20.27 7.56
C ALA A 694 7.64 20.01 6.06
N LYS A 695 8.17 18.84 5.70
CA LYS A 695 8.46 18.47 4.30
C LYS A 695 7.21 18.43 3.43
N ALA A 696 6.08 17.98 3.98
CA ALA A 696 4.78 17.99 3.29
C ALA A 696 4.30 19.42 2.99
N LEU A 697 4.33 20.32 3.98
CA LEU A 697 3.84 21.69 3.82
C LEU A 697 4.78 22.57 3.01
N PHE A 698 6.11 22.44 3.16
CA PHE A 698 7.08 23.10 2.27
C PHE A 698 6.93 22.62 0.81
N GLY A 699 6.68 21.32 0.60
CA GLY A 699 6.36 20.77 -0.73
C GLY A 699 5.10 21.39 -1.31
N HIS A 700 4.00 21.44 -0.53
CA HIS A 700 2.74 22.06 -0.94
C HIS A 700 2.87 23.55 -1.25
N VAL A 701 3.59 24.31 -0.43
CA VAL A 701 3.81 25.74 -0.66
C VAL A 701 4.66 25.98 -1.90
N CYS A 702 5.66 25.14 -2.17
CA CYS A 702 6.47 25.22 -3.39
C CYS A 702 5.61 25.01 -4.65
N GLU A 703 4.82 23.93 -4.69
CA GLU A 703 3.97 23.58 -5.83
C GLU A 703 2.79 24.56 -6.00
N GLY A 704 2.18 25.00 -4.89
CA GLY A 704 1.14 26.04 -4.88
C GLY A 704 1.64 27.38 -5.42
N ARG A 705 2.83 27.83 -5.02
CA ARG A 705 3.48 29.02 -5.59
C ARG A 705 3.77 28.84 -7.08
N ARG A 706 4.28 27.67 -7.50
CA ARG A 706 4.55 27.34 -8.91
C ARG A 706 3.27 27.44 -9.76
N ARG A 707 2.14 26.96 -9.24
CA ARG A 707 0.82 27.01 -9.87
C ARG A 707 0.07 28.34 -9.70
N LYS A 708 0.64 29.32 -9.00
CA LYS A 708 0.02 30.63 -8.67
C LYS A 708 -1.30 30.51 -7.87
N TRP A 709 -1.36 29.54 -6.96
CA TRP A 709 -2.45 29.38 -6.00
C TRP A 709 -2.34 30.39 -4.85
N VAL A 710 -3.42 30.60 -4.10
CA VAL A 710 -3.49 31.60 -3.01
C VAL A 710 -3.88 30.97 -1.67
N PHE A 711 -3.57 31.65 -0.56
CA PHE A 711 -4.09 31.28 0.76
C PHE A 711 -5.53 31.79 0.90
N PRO A 712 -6.51 30.93 1.23
CA PRO A 712 -7.89 31.37 1.42
C PRO A 712 -8.09 32.03 2.78
N GLN A 713 -8.92 33.05 2.86
CA GLN A 713 -9.43 33.56 4.13
C GLN A 713 -10.44 32.56 4.70
N ILE A 714 -10.06 31.89 5.81
CA ILE A 714 -10.93 30.94 6.51
C ILE A 714 -11.78 31.70 7.53
N THR A 715 -13.09 31.41 7.60
CA THR A 715 -13.99 32.01 8.60
C THR A 715 -14.59 30.95 9.53
N GLU A 716 -14.50 31.14 10.85
CA GLU A 716 -15.21 30.29 11.83
C GLU A 716 -16.69 30.69 11.89
N PHE A 717 -17.58 29.69 11.90
CA PHE A 717 -19.00 29.89 12.18
C PHE A 717 -19.21 30.13 13.69
N CYS A 718 -19.16 31.38 14.12
CA CYS A 718 -19.52 31.77 15.49
C CYS A 718 -20.97 31.35 15.83
N ARG A 719 -21.23 31.01 17.10
CA ARG A 719 -22.58 30.73 17.60
C ARG A 719 -23.24 32.01 18.11
N SER A 720 -24.51 32.19 17.75
CA SER A 720 -25.38 33.27 18.20
C SER A 720 -25.89 33.07 19.63
N GLU A 721 -24.97 33.11 20.61
CA GLU A 721 -25.31 33.22 22.04
C GLU A 721 -25.01 34.64 22.56
N ASP A 722 -23.96 35.30 22.04
CA ASP A 722 -23.71 36.73 22.23
C ASP A 722 -24.59 37.57 21.28
N LYS A 723 -25.48 38.39 21.84
CA LYS A 723 -26.61 39.01 21.11
C LYS A 723 -26.32 40.28 20.31
N GLU A 724 -25.07 40.73 20.22
CA GLU A 724 -24.74 42.07 19.69
C GLU A 724 -23.83 42.08 18.46
N VAL A 725 -23.47 40.91 17.91
CA VAL A 725 -22.77 40.82 16.61
C VAL A 725 -23.79 40.51 15.51
N LEU A 726 -23.93 41.43 14.55
CA LEU A 726 -24.73 41.27 13.33
C LEU A 726 -24.31 40.02 12.54
N ASP A 727 -25.26 39.36 11.88
CA ASP A 727 -25.07 38.08 11.17
C ASP A 727 -23.78 38.02 10.36
N ALA A 728 -22.80 37.24 10.84
CA ALA A 728 -21.61 36.92 10.07
C ALA A 728 -22.04 36.10 8.83
N PRO A 729 -21.90 36.64 7.61
CA PRO A 729 -22.59 36.10 6.45
C PRO A 729 -22.07 34.70 6.10
N LYS A 730 -23.00 33.78 5.82
CA LYS A 730 -22.72 32.44 5.28
C LYS A 730 -22.28 32.52 3.81
N ARG A 731 -21.20 33.24 3.54
CA ARG A 731 -20.71 33.53 2.19
C ARG A 731 -19.43 32.76 1.90
N MET A 732 -19.42 32.02 0.81
CA MET A 732 -18.23 31.42 0.20
C MET A 732 -17.97 32.14 -1.11
N GLU A 733 -16.76 32.68 -1.28
CA GLU A 733 -16.39 33.46 -2.46
C GLU A 733 -15.09 32.91 -3.05
N LEU A 734 -15.14 32.33 -4.25
CA LEU A 734 -13.96 31.91 -5.02
C LEU A 734 -13.88 32.72 -6.30
N ILE A 735 -12.88 33.60 -6.41
CA ILE A 735 -12.66 34.44 -7.60
C ILE A 735 -11.55 33.82 -8.44
N GLY A 736 -11.75 33.69 -9.75
CA GLY A 736 -10.74 33.16 -10.66
C GLY A 736 -10.44 31.66 -10.47
N LEU A 737 -11.39 30.90 -9.90
CA LEU A 737 -11.26 29.47 -9.66
C LEU A 737 -10.91 28.71 -10.94
N SER A 738 -9.83 27.95 -10.89
CA SER A 738 -9.36 27.04 -11.93
C SER A 738 -9.47 25.57 -11.47
N PRO A 739 -9.63 24.60 -12.38
CA PRO A 739 -9.64 23.19 -11.99
C PRO A 739 -8.24 22.74 -11.56
N TYR A 740 -8.12 22.15 -10.37
CA TYR A 740 -6.85 21.90 -9.69
C TYR A 740 -5.82 21.13 -10.55
N TRP A 741 -6.29 20.24 -11.43
CA TRP A 741 -5.45 19.42 -12.29
C TRP A 741 -4.83 20.14 -13.50
N PHE A 742 -5.28 21.35 -13.84
CA PHE A 742 -4.63 22.16 -14.87
C PHE A 742 -3.43 22.91 -14.30
N ASP A 743 -2.37 23.00 -15.11
CA ASP A 743 -1.25 23.90 -14.84
C ASP A 743 -1.40 25.18 -15.66
N ILE A 744 -1.37 26.33 -15.00
CA ILE A 744 -1.49 27.65 -15.63
C ILE A 744 -0.28 27.95 -16.54
N ALA A 745 0.85 27.24 -16.36
CA ALA A 745 2.00 27.32 -17.25
C ALA A 745 1.85 26.45 -18.52
N GLU A 746 1.00 25.42 -18.51
CA GLU A 746 0.79 24.52 -19.66
C GLU A 746 -0.40 24.96 -20.54
N GLY A 747 -1.33 25.75 -20.02
CA GLY A 747 -2.41 26.33 -20.82
C GLY A 747 -3.40 27.20 -20.05
N SER A 748 -4.20 27.98 -20.77
CA SER A 748 -5.24 28.85 -20.20
C SER A 748 -6.52 28.07 -19.87
N GLY A 749 -6.55 27.43 -18.69
CA GLY A 749 -7.79 26.90 -18.12
C GLY A 749 -8.82 28.01 -17.88
N ILE A 750 -10.09 27.74 -18.18
CA ILE A 750 -11.17 28.75 -18.08
C ILE A 750 -11.55 28.96 -16.62
N ARG A 751 -11.27 30.18 -16.13
CA ARG A 751 -11.52 30.57 -14.74
C ARG A 751 -12.99 30.93 -14.52
N ASN A 752 -13.50 30.56 -13.35
CA ASN A 752 -14.86 30.79 -12.91
C ASN A 752 -14.90 31.60 -11.60
N THR A 753 -16.00 32.32 -11.37
CA THR A 753 -16.25 33.01 -10.09
C THR A 753 -17.47 32.41 -9.42
N VAL A 754 -17.37 32.14 -8.12
CA VAL A 754 -18.41 31.48 -7.30
C VAL A 754 -18.60 32.31 -6.04
N ASP A 755 -19.56 33.25 -6.05
CA ASP A 755 -20.02 33.98 -4.87
C ASP A 755 -21.34 33.39 -4.38
N MET A 756 -21.27 32.57 -3.34
CA MET A 756 -22.34 31.70 -2.87
C MET A 756 -22.78 32.08 -1.46
N GLN A 757 -24.02 32.54 -1.33
CA GLN A 757 -24.69 32.87 -0.06
C GLN A 757 -25.82 31.89 0.30
N SER A 758 -26.18 31.03 -0.66
CA SER A 758 -27.27 30.04 -0.60
C SER A 758 -27.01 28.92 -1.62
N MET A 759 -27.91 27.94 -1.72
CA MET A 759 -27.79 26.85 -2.69
C MET A 759 -28.03 27.31 -4.14
N PHE A 760 -27.22 26.81 -5.08
CA PHE A 760 -27.41 27.03 -6.51
C PHE A 760 -28.10 25.84 -7.18
N LEU A 761 -29.03 26.13 -8.09
CA LEU A 761 -29.56 25.17 -9.05
C LEU A 761 -28.85 25.38 -10.40
N LEU A 762 -27.93 24.49 -10.76
CA LEU A 762 -27.05 24.63 -11.93
C LEU A 762 -27.59 23.84 -13.12
N THR A 763 -27.74 24.55 -14.25
CA THR A 763 -28.14 23.98 -15.54
C THR A 763 -27.04 24.18 -16.59
N GLY A 764 -27.16 23.51 -17.74
CA GLY A 764 -26.20 23.61 -18.84
C GLY A 764 -26.00 22.28 -19.56
N PRO A 765 -25.56 22.30 -20.83
CA PRO A 765 -25.48 21.10 -21.66
C PRO A 765 -24.44 20.08 -21.17
N ASN A 766 -24.52 18.88 -21.72
CA ASN A 766 -23.45 17.88 -21.59
C ASN A 766 -22.16 18.41 -22.23
N GLY A 767 -21.01 18.12 -21.61
CA GLY A 767 -19.73 18.74 -21.98
C GLY A 767 -19.55 20.19 -21.49
N GLY A 768 -20.60 20.86 -21.00
CA GLY A 768 -20.57 22.25 -20.53
C GLY A 768 -19.77 22.53 -19.23
N GLY A 769 -19.07 21.54 -18.67
CA GLY A 769 -18.15 21.73 -17.55
C GLY A 769 -18.74 21.58 -16.14
N LYS A 770 -20.05 21.34 -15.97
CA LYS A 770 -20.73 21.21 -14.66
C LYS A 770 -19.95 20.35 -13.65
N SER A 771 -19.69 19.08 -14.00
CA SER A 771 -18.96 18.12 -13.16
C SER A 771 -17.53 18.58 -12.82
N SER A 772 -16.87 19.28 -13.74
CA SER A 772 -15.52 19.83 -13.53
C SER A 772 -15.53 20.99 -12.53
N LEU A 773 -16.54 21.88 -12.64
CA LEU A 773 -16.74 22.98 -11.70
C LEU A 773 -17.04 22.46 -10.28
N LEU A 774 -17.95 21.49 -10.15
CA LEU A 774 -18.27 20.87 -8.85
C LEU A 774 -17.03 20.24 -8.19
N ARG A 775 -16.22 19.47 -8.93
CA ARG A 775 -14.95 18.92 -8.41
C ARG A 775 -13.96 20.01 -8.00
N SER A 776 -13.90 21.12 -8.73
CA SER A 776 -12.99 22.25 -8.46
C SER A 776 -13.39 22.99 -7.18
N ILE A 777 -14.68 23.25 -6.99
CA ILE A 777 -15.24 23.86 -5.78
C ILE A 777 -15.01 22.94 -4.57
N CYS A 778 -15.29 21.63 -4.73
CA CYS A 778 -15.07 20.63 -3.66
C CYS A 778 -13.60 20.59 -3.20
N ALA A 779 -12.66 20.54 -4.15
CA ALA A 779 -11.23 20.55 -3.84
C ALA A 779 -10.78 21.88 -3.20
N ALA A 780 -11.21 23.03 -3.72
CA ALA A 780 -10.86 24.34 -3.14
C ALA A 780 -11.42 24.52 -1.72
N ALA A 781 -12.65 24.08 -1.46
CA ALA A 781 -13.23 24.09 -0.12
C ALA A 781 -12.48 23.16 0.85
N LEU A 782 -12.16 21.94 0.41
CA LEU A 782 -11.42 20.96 1.23
C LEU A 782 -10.02 21.46 1.59
N LEU A 783 -9.26 21.95 0.60
CA LEU A 783 -7.94 22.53 0.82
C LEU A 783 -8.02 23.73 1.79
N GLY A 784 -9.04 24.58 1.64
CA GLY A 784 -9.26 25.72 2.53
C GLY A 784 -9.51 25.31 3.99
N ILE A 785 -10.39 24.35 4.26
CA ILE A 785 -10.62 23.89 5.65
C ILE A 785 -9.43 23.10 6.23
N CYS A 786 -8.51 22.63 5.39
CA CYS A 786 -7.23 22.04 5.82
C CYS A 786 -6.10 23.07 6.01
N GLY A 787 -6.33 24.37 5.78
CA GLY A 787 -5.31 25.42 5.90
C GLY A 787 -4.43 25.62 4.66
N LEU A 788 -4.67 24.89 3.59
CA LEU A 788 -3.80 24.80 2.41
C LEU A 788 -4.13 25.87 1.34
N MET A 789 -3.17 26.14 0.46
CA MET A 789 -3.37 27.01 -0.72
C MET A 789 -4.41 26.41 -1.70
N VAL A 790 -5.19 27.26 -2.36
CA VAL A 790 -6.33 26.89 -3.23
C VAL A 790 -6.16 27.39 -4.68
N PRO A 791 -6.72 26.69 -5.69
CA PRO A 791 -6.56 27.00 -7.12
C PRO A 791 -7.42 28.20 -7.61
N ALA A 792 -7.34 29.34 -6.93
CA ALA A 792 -8.11 30.55 -7.20
C ALA A 792 -7.20 31.81 -7.21
N GLU A 793 -7.73 32.95 -7.64
CA GLU A 793 -7.07 34.27 -7.55
C GLU A 793 -7.37 34.97 -6.21
N SER A 794 -8.55 34.72 -5.64
CA SER A 794 -8.93 35.08 -4.28
C SER A 794 -9.95 34.07 -3.75
N ALA A 795 -9.96 33.83 -2.43
CA ALA A 795 -10.83 32.84 -1.81
C ALA A 795 -11.22 33.19 -0.38
N LEU A 796 -12.52 33.15 -0.11
CA LEU A 796 -13.16 33.18 1.22
C LEU A 796 -13.86 31.83 1.42
N VAL A 797 -13.43 31.04 2.41
CA VAL A 797 -13.91 29.68 2.65
C VAL A 797 -14.41 29.53 4.09
N PRO A 798 -15.73 29.39 4.31
CA PRO A 798 -16.26 29.05 5.62
C PRO A 798 -15.71 27.73 6.14
N HIS A 799 -15.46 27.62 7.45
CA HIS A 799 -14.99 26.38 8.05
C HIS A 799 -16.14 25.36 8.19
N PHE A 800 -16.48 24.71 7.06
CA PHE A 800 -17.56 23.74 6.93
C PHE A 800 -17.48 22.60 7.95
N ASP A 801 -18.63 22.07 8.36
CA ASP A 801 -18.69 20.88 9.24
C ASP A 801 -18.71 19.55 8.46
N SER A 802 -19.04 19.59 7.18
CA SER A 802 -18.96 18.47 6.24
C SER A 802 -18.92 18.98 4.80
N ILE A 803 -18.19 18.28 3.93
CA ILE A 803 -18.14 18.53 2.48
C ILE A 803 -18.58 17.24 1.78
N MET A 804 -19.66 17.33 1.00
CA MET A 804 -20.29 16.19 0.34
C MET A 804 -20.33 16.45 -1.17
N LEU A 805 -19.74 15.54 -1.96
CA LEU A 805 -19.83 15.53 -3.42
C LEU A 805 -20.41 14.20 -3.89
N HIS A 806 -21.68 14.23 -4.29
CA HIS A 806 -22.34 13.13 -4.98
C HIS A 806 -22.29 13.36 -6.49
N MET A 807 -21.92 12.31 -7.23
CA MET A 807 -21.92 12.26 -8.69
C MET A 807 -22.32 10.84 -9.10
N LYS A 808 -22.92 10.69 -10.30
CA LYS A 808 -23.37 9.43 -10.93
C LYS A 808 -22.76 8.15 -10.35
N SER A 809 -23.54 7.46 -9.51
CA SER A 809 -23.25 6.10 -9.05
C SER A 809 -23.43 5.10 -10.22
N TYR A 810 -22.66 4.02 -10.19
CA TYR A 810 -22.77 2.89 -11.12
C TYR A 810 -23.50 1.72 -10.47
N ASP A 811 -23.98 0.76 -11.25
CA ASP A 811 -24.52 -0.50 -10.71
C ASP A 811 -23.44 -1.25 -9.92
N SER A 812 -23.81 -1.94 -8.83
CA SER A 812 -22.92 -2.88 -8.14
C SER A 812 -23.50 -4.30 -8.22
N PRO A 813 -23.09 -5.09 -9.23
CA PRO A 813 -23.45 -6.50 -9.33
C PRO A 813 -22.96 -7.34 -8.14
N ALA A 814 -21.86 -6.92 -7.49
CA ALA A 814 -21.33 -7.59 -6.30
C ALA A 814 -22.24 -7.42 -5.07
N ASP A 815 -22.85 -6.24 -4.91
CA ASP A 815 -23.85 -5.97 -3.87
C ASP A 815 -25.27 -6.45 -4.25
N GLY A 816 -25.52 -6.76 -5.53
CA GLY A 816 -26.87 -6.98 -6.07
C GLY A 816 -27.73 -5.70 -6.12
N LYS A 817 -27.11 -4.52 -6.21
CA LYS A 817 -27.79 -3.20 -6.15
C LYS A 817 -27.71 -2.47 -7.50
N SER A 818 -28.81 -1.85 -7.92
CA SER A 818 -28.81 -0.96 -9.09
C SER A 818 -28.22 0.41 -8.75
N SER A 819 -27.71 1.10 -9.77
CA SER A 819 -27.21 2.48 -9.73
C SER A 819 -28.19 3.44 -9.07
N PHE A 820 -29.48 3.42 -9.44
CA PHE A 820 -30.52 4.21 -8.78
C PHE A 820 -30.72 3.85 -7.29
N GLN A 821 -30.61 2.56 -6.92
CA GLN A 821 -30.71 2.15 -5.51
C GLN A 821 -29.51 2.64 -4.68
N ILE A 822 -28.31 2.66 -5.28
CA ILE A 822 -27.08 3.20 -4.67
C ILE A 822 -27.19 4.72 -4.55
N GLU A 823 -27.61 5.41 -5.62
CA GLU A 823 -27.90 6.85 -5.66
C GLU A 823 -28.87 7.26 -4.55
N MET A 824 -30.00 6.55 -4.38
CA MET A 824 -30.96 6.83 -3.29
C MET A 824 -30.37 6.58 -1.90
N SER A 825 -29.44 5.63 -1.75
CA SER A 825 -28.76 5.37 -0.48
C SER A 825 -27.73 6.46 -0.14
N GLU A 826 -26.98 6.95 -1.14
CA GLU A 826 -26.04 8.07 -0.98
C GLU A 826 -26.79 9.37 -0.67
N LEU A 827 -27.83 9.70 -1.44
CA LEU A 827 -28.66 10.89 -1.23
C LEU A 827 -29.38 10.87 0.12
N ARG A 828 -29.81 9.69 0.61
CA ARG A 828 -30.35 9.55 1.97
C ARG A 828 -29.33 9.98 3.02
N SER A 829 -28.11 9.44 2.99
CA SER A 829 -27.06 9.78 3.96
C SER A 829 -26.57 11.23 3.84
N LEU A 830 -26.61 11.79 2.62
CA LEU A 830 -26.35 13.22 2.38
C LEU A 830 -27.43 14.08 3.05
N VAL A 831 -28.72 13.83 2.79
CA VAL A 831 -29.83 14.65 3.29
C VAL A 831 -30.00 14.53 4.81
N THR A 832 -29.85 13.33 5.40
CA THR A 832 -29.87 13.19 6.87
C THR A 832 -28.59 13.70 7.54
N GLY A 833 -27.48 13.74 6.79
CA GLY A 833 -26.19 14.22 7.28
C GLY A 833 -26.02 15.74 7.20
N ALA A 834 -26.69 16.42 6.27
CA ALA A 834 -26.48 17.83 5.96
C ALA A 834 -26.87 18.75 7.12
N SER A 835 -26.10 19.83 7.29
CA SER A 835 -26.34 20.89 8.27
C SER A 835 -26.25 22.25 7.60
N SER A 836 -26.74 23.29 8.28
CA SER A 836 -26.63 24.68 7.81
C SER A 836 -25.19 25.24 7.77
N ARG A 837 -24.20 24.39 8.09
CA ARG A 837 -22.73 24.60 7.97
C ARG A 837 -22.05 23.62 7.00
N SER A 838 -22.80 22.82 6.25
CA SER A 838 -22.24 21.85 5.29
C SER A 838 -22.16 22.43 3.87
N LEU A 839 -21.23 21.92 3.06
CA LEU A 839 -21.16 22.15 1.62
C LEU A 839 -21.68 20.92 0.87
N VAL A 840 -22.73 21.09 0.07
CA VAL A 840 -23.45 20.01 -0.63
C VAL A 840 -23.34 20.20 -2.14
N LEU A 841 -22.70 19.25 -2.83
CA LEU A 841 -22.50 19.26 -4.27
C LEU A 841 -23.09 17.99 -4.87
N ILE A 842 -24.04 18.12 -5.80
CA ILE A 842 -24.80 17.00 -6.38
C ILE A 842 -24.80 17.16 -7.91
N ASP A 843 -24.35 16.15 -8.66
CA ASP A 843 -24.27 16.20 -10.13
C ASP A 843 -25.26 15.22 -10.81
N GLU A 844 -26.26 15.78 -11.52
CA GLU A 844 -27.29 15.07 -12.30
C GLU A 844 -28.23 14.15 -11.49
N ILE A 845 -28.84 14.72 -10.44
CA ILE A 845 -29.78 14.06 -9.52
C ILE A 845 -30.96 13.33 -10.21
N CYS A 846 -31.27 12.14 -9.73
CA CYS A 846 -32.37 11.24 -10.10
C CYS A 846 -32.43 10.85 -11.59
N ARG A 847 -31.27 10.80 -12.27
CA ARG A 847 -31.20 10.43 -13.70
C ARG A 847 -31.44 8.94 -13.97
N GLY A 848 -31.33 8.07 -12.96
CA GLY A 848 -31.49 6.61 -13.10
C GLY A 848 -32.92 6.07 -13.14
N THR A 849 -33.95 6.92 -13.26
CA THR A 849 -35.36 6.54 -13.14
C THR A 849 -36.29 7.28 -14.12
N GLU A 850 -37.59 6.98 -14.06
CA GLU A 850 -38.64 7.65 -14.83
C GLU A 850 -38.64 9.17 -14.58
N THR A 851 -38.48 9.96 -15.66
CA THR A 851 -38.23 11.41 -15.61
C THR A 851 -39.21 12.17 -14.71
N ALA A 852 -40.50 11.86 -14.76
CA ALA A 852 -41.51 12.51 -13.94
C ALA A 852 -41.28 12.26 -12.43
N LYS A 853 -41.12 10.99 -12.03
CA LYS A 853 -40.83 10.61 -10.64
C LYS A 853 -39.49 11.16 -10.17
N GLY A 854 -38.46 11.07 -11.01
CA GLY A 854 -37.13 11.63 -10.71
C GLY A 854 -37.16 13.15 -10.48
N THR A 855 -37.97 13.88 -11.26
CA THR A 855 -38.13 15.34 -11.11
C THR A 855 -38.80 15.70 -9.79
N CYS A 856 -39.85 14.97 -9.38
CA CYS A 856 -40.51 15.19 -8.09
C CYS A 856 -39.59 14.86 -6.89
N ILE A 857 -38.81 13.77 -6.97
CA ILE A 857 -37.84 13.41 -5.92
C ILE A 857 -36.74 14.46 -5.82
N ALA A 858 -36.16 14.88 -6.95
CA ALA A 858 -35.15 15.93 -7.00
C ALA A 858 -35.65 17.27 -6.44
N GLY A 859 -36.88 17.67 -6.79
CA GLY A 859 -37.51 18.88 -6.25
C GLY A 859 -37.64 18.85 -4.73
N SER A 860 -38.18 17.77 -4.17
CA SER A 860 -38.33 17.60 -2.72
C SER A 860 -36.99 17.56 -1.96
N ILE A 861 -35.94 17.01 -2.57
CA ILE A 861 -34.58 17.05 -2.02
C ILE A 861 -34.03 18.49 -2.01
N ILE A 862 -34.23 19.27 -3.07
CA ILE A 862 -33.80 20.69 -3.11
C ILE A 862 -34.56 21.52 -2.06
N GLU A 863 -35.88 21.37 -1.94
CA GLU A 863 -36.67 22.04 -0.89
C GLU A 863 -36.14 21.72 0.51
N THR A 864 -35.81 20.45 0.76
CA THR A 864 -35.26 20.00 2.05
C THR A 864 -33.89 20.64 2.34
N LEU A 865 -33.01 20.72 1.34
CA LEU A 865 -31.66 21.28 1.49
C LEU A 865 -31.67 22.82 1.63
N ASP A 866 -32.58 23.53 0.95
CA ASP A 866 -32.81 24.97 1.14
C ASP A 866 -33.42 25.27 2.51
N ALA A 867 -34.35 24.42 3.00
CA ALA A 867 -34.90 24.53 4.34
C ALA A 867 -33.86 24.26 5.45
N VAL A 868 -32.85 23.42 5.19
CA VAL A 868 -31.66 23.26 6.06
C VAL A 868 -30.73 24.48 6.01
N GLY A 869 -30.78 25.28 4.95
CA GLY A 869 -29.93 26.47 4.80
C GLY A 869 -28.44 26.14 4.69
N CYS A 870 -28.11 25.09 3.94
CA CYS A 870 -26.74 24.69 3.59
C CYS A 870 -26.25 25.41 2.32
N LEU A 871 -24.93 25.48 2.13
CA LEU A 871 -24.34 26.00 0.89
C LEU A 871 -24.14 24.84 -0.09
N GLY A 872 -24.26 25.09 -1.40
CA GLY A 872 -24.13 24.02 -2.36
C GLY A 872 -24.48 24.32 -3.81
N ILE A 873 -24.32 23.30 -4.65
CA ILE A 873 -24.76 23.30 -6.05
C ILE A 873 -25.44 21.96 -6.35
N VAL A 874 -26.68 22.01 -6.81
CA VAL A 874 -27.39 20.87 -7.40
C VAL A 874 -27.43 21.06 -8.91
N SER A 875 -26.72 20.21 -9.64
CA SER A 875 -26.68 20.16 -11.11
C SER A 875 -27.79 19.25 -11.63
N THR A 876 -28.53 19.69 -12.64
CA THR A 876 -29.66 18.93 -13.20
C THR A 876 -29.87 19.10 -14.70
N HIS A 877 -30.49 18.08 -15.31
CA HIS A 877 -31.07 18.09 -16.66
C HIS A 877 -32.60 17.95 -16.65
N LEU A 878 -33.21 17.84 -15.46
CA LEU A 878 -34.65 17.65 -15.31
C LEU A 878 -35.37 19.00 -15.41
N HIS A 879 -35.49 19.55 -16.63
CA HIS A 879 -36.05 20.89 -16.86
C HIS A 879 -37.48 21.07 -16.35
N GLY A 880 -38.25 19.99 -16.14
CA GLY A 880 -39.55 20.03 -15.47
C GLY A 880 -39.50 20.50 -14.01
N ILE A 881 -38.32 20.56 -13.38
CA ILE A 881 -38.15 21.03 -12.00
C ILE A 881 -38.49 22.52 -11.85
N PHE A 882 -38.41 23.30 -12.94
CA PHE A 882 -38.84 24.70 -13.02
C PHE A 882 -40.35 24.88 -13.20
N ASP A 883 -41.05 23.82 -13.59
CA ASP A 883 -42.51 23.79 -13.78
C ASP A 883 -43.21 23.21 -12.52
N LEU A 884 -42.45 22.79 -11.48
CA LEU A 884 -42.98 22.31 -10.20
C LEU A 884 -43.25 23.46 -9.21
N PRO A 885 -44.30 23.37 -8.35
CA PRO A 885 -44.63 24.37 -7.35
C PRO A 885 -43.76 24.24 -6.08
N LEU A 886 -42.44 24.38 -6.23
CA LEU A 886 -41.47 24.20 -5.14
C LEU A 886 -41.47 25.40 -4.17
N SER A 887 -41.43 25.10 -2.88
CA SER A 887 -41.48 26.05 -1.75
C SER A 887 -40.12 26.68 -1.37
N VAL A 888 -39.18 26.72 -2.32
CA VAL A 888 -37.83 27.28 -2.14
C VAL A 888 -37.85 28.80 -1.88
N LYS A 889 -36.91 29.26 -1.06
CA LYS A 889 -36.78 30.66 -0.62
C LYS A 889 -35.46 31.30 -1.02
N ASN A 890 -34.35 30.55 -0.98
CA ASN A 890 -33.01 31.13 -1.18
C ASN A 890 -32.28 30.58 -2.41
N VAL A 891 -32.84 29.59 -3.12
CA VAL A 891 -32.19 28.92 -4.26
C VAL A 891 -31.96 29.89 -5.42
N VAL A 892 -30.71 29.99 -5.89
CA VAL A 892 -30.34 30.83 -7.04
C VAL A 892 -30.12 29.98 -8.28
N ASN A 893 -30.75 30.35 -9.39
CA ASN A 893 -30.59 29.65 -10.67
C ASN A 893 -29.29 30.10 -11.38
N LYS A 894 -28.43 29.13 -11.71
CA LYS A 894 -27.19 29.33 -12.46
C LYS A 894 -27.17 28.48 -13.74
N ALA A 895 -26.43 28.95 -14.73
CA ALA A 895 -26.25 28.27 -16.02
C ALA A 895 -24.78 28.20 -16.41
N MET A 896 -24.33 27.09 -16.98
CA MET A 896 -23.09 27.05 -17.77
C MET A 896 -23.40 27.63 -19.16
N GLY A 897 -22.70 28.71 -19.52
CA GLY A 897 -22.97 29.47 -20.74
C GLY A 897 -22.60 28.73 -22.03
N THR A 898 -23.28 29.13 -23.10
CA THR A 898 -23.09 28.66 -24.48
C THR A 898 -22.93 29.85 -25.42
N GLU A 899 -22.19 29.65 -26.50
CA GLU A 899 -21.98 30.63 -27.58
C GLU A 899 -22.22 29.95 -28.93
N ILE A 900 -22.96 30.60 -29.83
CA ILE A 900 -23.18 30.10 -31.20
C ILE A 900 -22.03 30.59 -32.09
N VAL A 901 -21.22 29.65 -32.59
CA VAL A 901 -20.05 29.93 -33.42
C VAL A 901 -20.11 29.07 -34.68
N ASP A 902 -20.09 29.73 -35.84
CA ASP A 902 -20.27 29.11 -37.17
C ASP A 902 -21.62 28.36 -37.32
N GLY A 903 -22.66 28.81 -36.60
CA GLY A 903 -23.98 28.15 -36.58
C GLY A 903 -24.09 26.94 -35.64
N HIS A 904 -23.01 26.58 -34.94
CA HIS A 904 -22.97 25.49 -33.96
C HIS A 904 -22.89 26.03 -32.52
N VAL A 905 -23.59 25.39 -31.59
CA VAL A 905 -23.57 25.75 -30.17
C VAL A 905 -22.30 25.18 -29.53
N ARG A 906 -21.49 26.04 -28.91
CA ARG A 906 -20.26 25.66 -28.21
C ARG A 906 -20.37 26.03 -26.72
N PRO A 907 -19.97 25.15 -25.78
CA PRO A 907 -19.95 25.50 -24.37
C PRO A 907 -18.82 26.50 -24.10
N THR A 908 -19.09 27.53 -23.28
CA THR A 908 -18.09 28.51 -22.85
C THR A 908 -17.31 28.06 -21.61
N TRP A 909 -17.79 27.03 -20.93
CA TRP A 909 -17.30 26.54 -19.63
C TRP A 909 -17.27 27.60 -18.50
N LYS A 910 -18.00 28.72 -18.68
CA LYS A 910 -18.23 29.74 -17.64
C LYS A 910 -19.61 29.56 -17.02
N MET A 911 -19.69 29.69 -15.70
CA MET A 911 -20.96 29.82 -14.96
C MET A 911 -21.44 31.28 -14.98
N GLY A 912 -22.73 31.47 -15.21
CA GLY A 912 -23.44 32.74 -15.08
C GLY A 912 -24.82 32.55 -14.44
N ASP A 913 -25.58 33.64 -14.34
CA ASP A 913 -26.94 33.64 -13.79
C ASP A 913 -27.99 33.17 -14.81
N GLY A 914 -29.07 32.57 -14.33
CA GLY A 914 -30.22 32.15 -15.15
C GLY A 914 -30.33 30.64 -15.34
N VAL A 915 -31.05 30.23 -16.39
CA VAL A 915 -31.39 28.82 -16.67
C VAL A 915 -31.06 28.49 -18.13
N CYS A 916 -30.22 27.49 -18.36
CA CYS A 916 -29.96 26.95 -19.69
C CYS A 916 -30.92 25.78 -19.98
N ARG A 917 -31.71 25.91 -21.06
CA ARG A 917 -32.55 24.83 -21.64
C ARG A 917 -31.93 24.19 -22.89
N GLU A 918 -30.75 24.65 -23.34
CA GLU A 918 -30.08 24.14 -24.53
C GLU A 918 -29.46 22.74 -24.33
N SER A 919 -29.49 21.92 -25.38
CA SER A 919 -28.96 20.55 -25.38
C SER A 919 -28.05 20.30 -26.57
N LEU A 920 -26.78 19.98 -26.30
CA LEU A 920 -25.79 19.62 -27.32
C LEU A 920 -25.95 18.17 -27.85
N ALA A 921 -26.97 17.42 -27.42
CA ALA A 921 -27.06 15.97 -27.67
C ALA A 921 -26.97 15.57 -29.16
N PHE A 922 -27.71 16.26 -30.04
CA PHE A 922 -27.67 16.00 -31.48
C PHE A 922 -26.34 16.43 -32.12
N GLU A 923 -25.75 17.55 -31.69
CA GLU A 923 -24.43 17.96 -32.18
C GLU A 923 -23.32 17.01 -31.74
N THR A 924 -23.37 16.50 -30.50
CA THR A 924 -22.40 15.51 -30.02
C THR A 924 -22.52 14.23 -30.84
N ALA A 925 -23.74 13.74 -31.11
CA ALA A 925 -23.93 12.56 -31.95
C ALA A 925 -23.41 12.76 -33.39
N LEU A 926 -23.57 13.95 -33.99
CA LEU A 926 -22.94 14.30 -35.28
C LEU A 926 -21.41 14.27 -35.19
N LYS A 927 -20.83 14.83 -34.13
CA LYS A 927 -19.37 14.90 -33.90
C LYS A 927 -18.73 13.52 -33.68
N GLU A 928 -19.46 12.58 -33.06
CA GLU A 928 -19.07 11.17 -32.94
C GLU A 928 -19.31 10.35 -34.24
N GLY A 929 -19.71 11.00 -35.34
CA GLY A 929 -19.87 10.36 -36.66
C GLY A 929 -21.16 9.54 -36.84
N PHE A 930 -22.18 9.78 -36.00
CA PHE A 930 -23.45 9.07 -36.10
C PHE A 930 -24.27 9.55 -37.32
N PRO A 931 -24.94 8.66 -38.09
CA PRO A 931 -25.52 9.04 -39.38
C PRO A 931 -26.55 10.18 -39.31
N GLU A 932 -26.34 11.23 -40.11
CA GLU A 932 -27.20 12.43 -40.17
C GLU A 932 -28.69 12.12 -40.35
N ALA A 933 -29.02 11.10 -41.17
CA ALA A 933 -30.40 10.69 -41.41
C ALA A 933 -31.12 10.22 -40.14
N ILE A 934 -30.40 9.61 -39.18
CA ILE A 934 -30.96 9.18 -37.89
C ILE A 934 -31.13 10.39 -36.97
N ILE A 935 -30.17 11.31 -36.95
CA ILE A 935 -30.22 12.52 -36.11
C ILE A 935 -31.32 13.48 -36.60
N ARG A 936 -31.48 13.66 -37.92
CA ARG A 936 -32.60 14.38 -38.52
C ARG A 936 -33.93 13.77 -38.08
N ARG A 937 -34.06 12.44 -38.12
CA ARG A 937 -35.28 11.74 -37.67
C ARG A 937 -35.50 11.89 -36.16
N ALA A 938 -34.44 11.93 -35.34
CA ALA A 938 -34.56 12.20 -33.91
C ALA A 938 -35.03 13.64 -33.62
N GLY A 939 -34.57 14.63 -34.41
CA GLY A 939 -35.08 16.01 -34.35
C GLY A 939 -36.55 16.13 -34.78
N GLU A 940 -36.95 15.45 -35.85
CA GLU A 940 -38.36 15.35 -36.27
C GLU A 940 -39.26 14.80 -35.14
N LEU A 941 -38.80 13.75 -34.44
CA LEU A 941 -39.53 13.14 -33.31
C LEU A 941 -39.58 14.07 -32.09
N TYR A 942 -38.46 14.71 -31.73
CA TYR A 942 -38.40 15.67 -30.62
C TYR A 942 -39.43 16.81 -30.79
N LEU A 943 -39.51 17.38 -32.00
CA LEU A 943 -40.47 18.43 -32.34
C LEU A 943 -41.93 17.97 -32.32
N SER A 944 -42.23 16.68 -32.52
CA SER A 944 -43.58 16.15 -32.31
C SER A 944 -43.95 16.05 -30.83
N THR A 945 -43.02 15.61 -29.98
CA THR A 945 -43.28 15.47 -28.53
C THR A 945 -43.43 16.82 -27.83
N GLU A 946 -42.67 17.86 -28.22
CA GLU A 946 -42.89 19.22 -27.69
C GLU A 946 -44.28 19.75 -28.06
N LYS A 947 -44.80 19.45 -29.25
CA LYS A 947 -46.16 19.84 -29.66
C LYS A 947 -47.22 19.15 -28.81
N GLU A 948 -47.14 17.84 -28.62
CA GLU A 948 -48.06 17.10 -27.75
C GLU A 948 -48.05 17.62 -26.30
N ILE A 949 -46.87 18.04 -25.79
CA ILE A 949 -46.73 18.66 -24.45
C ILE A 949 -47.32 20.08 -24.42
N SER A 950 -47.35 20.81 -25.52
CA SER A 950 -48.01 22.13 -25.61
C SER A 950 -49.54 22.02 -25.78
N GLU A 951 -50.02 21.12 -26.65
CA GLU A 951 -51.44 20.94 -26.94
C GLU A 951 -52.19 20.34 -25.72
N SER A 952 -51.55 19.44 -24.97
CA SER A 952 -52.11 18.89 -23.73
C SER A 952 -52.18 19.88 -22.54
N ARG A 953 -51.66 21.11 -22.68
CA ARG A 953 -51.83 22.19 -21.68
C ARG A 953 -53.09 23.04 -21.91
N ASP A 954 -53.71 22.99 -23.09
CA ASP A 954 -54.82 23.89 -23.47
C ASP A 954 -56.21 23.23 -23.58
N THR A 955 -56.33 21.89 -23.61
CA THR A 955 -57.62 21.20 -23.84
C THR A 955 -58.33 20.80 -22.54
N GLY A 956 -58.93 21.78 -21.87
CA GLY A 956 -59.68 21.62 -20.61
C GLY A 956 -61.20 21.40 -20.73
N GLU A 957 -61.73 20.80 -21.80
CA GLU A 957 -63.17 20.46 -21.87
C GLU A 957 -63.48 19.27 -22.82
N SER A 958 -64.59 18.58 -22.59
CA SER A 958 -65.08 17.41 -23.37
C SER A 958 -66.61 17.52 -23.54
N PRO A 959 -67.28 16.92 -24.56
CA PRO A 959 -67.49 15.46 -24.55
C PRO A 959 -67.80 14.72 -25.90
N GLN A 960 -67.57 13.38 -25.90
CA GLN A 960 -68.34 12.35 -26.66
C GLN A 960 -68.26 12.34 -28.23
N LEU A 961 -68.56 11.27 -28.99
CA LEU A 961 -69.15 9.94 -28.72
C LEU A 961 -68.74 8.86 -29.78
N SER A 962 -68.56 7.58 -29.37
CA SER A 962 -68.80 6.33 -30.17
C SER A 962 -67.92 6.00 -31.42
N LYS A 963 -67.72 4.74 -31.89
CA LYS A 963 -67.94 3.35 -31.38
C LYS A 963 -67.20 2.29 -32.25
N VAL A 964 -67.13 1.02 -31.78
CA VAL A 964 -66.96 -0.26 -32.56
C VAL A 964 -65.54 -0.46 -33.17
N GLU A 965 -64.69 -1.39 -32.68
CA GLU A 965 -64.64 -2.87 -32.90
C GLU A 965 -64.14 -3.25 -34.33
N ALA A 966 -63.40 -4.33 -34.64
CA ALA A 966 -62.78 -5.47 -33.92
C ALA A 966 -61.86 -6.25 -34.95
N LEU A 967 -60.96 -7.22 -34.68
CA LEU A 967 -60.27 -7.83 -33.51
C LEU A 967 -59.13 -8.77 -34.03
N HIS A 968 -58.26 -9.31 -33.14
CA HIS A 968 -57.31 -10.46 -33.35
C HIS A 968 -56.13 -10.31 -34.36
N GLU A 969 -55.03 -11.09 -34.33
CA GLU A 969 -54.19 -11.60 -33.21
C GLU A 969 -52.84 -12.18 -33.72
N ALA A 970 -51.92 -12.48 -32.79
CA ALA A 970 -50.89 -13.54 -32.79
C ALA A 970 -49.94 -13.78 -34.00
N SER A 971 -48.67 -13.43 -33.75
CA SER A 971 -47.40 -13.96 -34.28
C SER A 971 -47.29 -15.41 -34.78
N ALA A 972 -46.46 -15.64 -35.82
CA ALA A 972 -45.53 -16.80 -35.92
C ALA A 972 -44.39 -16.53 -36.94
N SER A 973 -43.35 -17.38 -36.96
CA SER A 973 -42.06 -17.14 -37.64
C SER A 973 -41.79 -17.96 -38.91
N SER A 974 -40.84 -17.48 -39.74
CA SER A 974 -39.62 -18.20 -40.18
C SER A 974 -39.34 -18.40 -41.69
N LYS A 975 -38.02 -18.35 -42.02
CA LYS A 975 -37.30 -19.06 -43.12
C LYS A 975 -37.55 -18.62 -44.60
N VAL A 976 -36.61 -18.75 -45.56
CA VAL A 976 -35.11 -18.87 -45.58
C VAL A 976 -34.61 -18.72 -47.06
N ARG A 977 -33.27 -18.73 -47.32
CA ARG A 977 -32.54 -18.75 -48.65
C ARG A 977 -32.21 -17.37 -49.28
N LEU A 978 -31.14 -17.18 -50.07
CA LEU A 978 -29.74 -17.72 -50.15
C LEU A 978 -28.92 -16.87 -51.17
N PHE A 979 -27.65 -17.24 -51.44
CA PHE A 979 -26.68 -16.63 -52.39
C PHE A 979 -26.12 -15.24 -51.99
N SER A 980 -24.86 -14.88 -52.29
CA SER A 980 -23.66 -15.69 -52.61
C SER A 980 -22.38 -14.86 -52.49
N SER A 981 -21.23 -15.54 -52.35
CA SER A 981 -19.90 -14.94 -52.14
C SER A 981 -19.21 -14.43 -53.41
N SER A 982 -18.58 -13.26 -53.32
CA SER A 982 -17.27 -12.97 -53.93
C SER A 982 -16.61 -11.78 -53.22
N GLY A 983 -15.27 -11.75 -53.10
CA GLY A 983 -14.54 -10.70 -52.37
C GLY A 983 -13.57 -11.18 -51.28
N GLY A 984 -12.81 -12.26 -51.52
CA GLY A 984 -11.88 -12.84 -50.52
C GLY A 984 -10.40 -12.54 -50.71
N GLU A 985 -9.92 -12.32 -51.94
CA GLU A 985 -8.51 -12.56 -52.29
C GLU A 985 -7.61 -11.31 -52.17
N GLU A 986 -8.07 -10.12 -52.60
CA GLU A 986 -7.29 -8.88 -52.48
C GLU A 986 -6.97 -8.50 -51.02
N GLY A 987 -7.94 -8.73 -50.14
CA GLY A 987 -7.84 -8.46 -48.70
C GLY A 987 -6.91 -9.41 -47.93
N PHE A 988 -6.40 -10.46 -48.57
CA PHE A 988 -5.39 -11.35 -48.00
C PHE A 988 -3.98 -10.89 -48.42
N ARG A 989 -3.76 -10.71 -49.73
CA ARG A 989 -2.46 -10.29 -50.30
C ARG A 989 -1.97 -8.95 -49.76
N SER A 990 -2.87 -7.99 -49.58
CA SER A 990 -2.56 -6.68 -48.99
C SER A 990 -2.16 -6.74 -47.51
N ARG A 991 -2.59 -7.77 -46.77
CA ARG A 991 -2.25 -7.97 -45.35
C ARG A 991 -0.85 -8.54 -45.18
N GLN A 992 -0.48 -9.47 -46.06
CA GLN A 992 0.83 -10.13 -46.04
C GLN A 992 1.98 -9.15 -46.34
N ILE A 993 1.77 -8.22 -47.28
CA ILE A 993 2.73 -7.13 -47.57
C ILE A 993 2.93 -6.23 -46.34
N LEU A 994 1.84 -5.79 -45.70
CA LEU A 994 1.92 -4.95 -44.50
C LEU A 994 2.66 -5.64 -43.33
N MET A 995 2.52 -6.96 -43.20
CA MET A 995 3.24 -7.75 -42.20
C MET A 995 4.76 -7.76 -42.47
N GLU A 996 5.18 -8.01 -43.70
CA GLU A 996 6.59 -7.96 -44.08
C GLU A 996 7.21 -6.57 -43.87
N GLU A 997 6.47 -5.49 -44.17
CA GLU A 997 6.94 -4.11 -43.96
C GLU A 997 7.12 -3.79 -42.47
N VAL A 998 6.17 -4.21 -41.63
CA VAL A 998 6.26 -4.08 -40.16
C VAL A 998 7.42 -4.90 -39.61
N GLU A 999 7.60 -6.14 -40.05
CA GLU A 999 8.71 -7.01 -39.60
C GLU A 999 10.07 -6.41 -39.96
N LYS A 1000 10.25 -5.92 -41.19
CA LYS A 1000 11.47 -5.24 -41.64
C LYS A 1000 11.75 -3.98 -40.81
N ALA A 1001 10.74 -3.14 -40.57
CA ALA A 1001 10.86 -1.94 -39.75
C ALA A 1001 11.27 -2.27 -38.30
N VAL A 1002 10.57 -3.20 -37.66
CA VAL A 1002 10.82 -3.66 -36.28
C VAL A 1002 12.22 -4.24 -36.15
N THR A 1003 12.64 -5.10 -37.09
CA THR A 1003 13.97 -5.72 -37.08
C THR A 1003 15.09 -4.69 -37.17
N VAL A 1004 14.96 -3.69 -38.06
CA VAL A 1004 15.94 -2.59 -38.18
C VAL A 1004 16.02 -1.76 -36.90
N ILE A 1005 14.86 -1.39 -36.34
CA ILE A 1005 14.77 -0.58 -35.11
C ILE A 1005 15.42 -1.33 -33.92
N CYS A 1006 15.00 -2.57 -33.68
CA CYS A 1006 15.51 -3.42 -32.60
C CYS A 1006 17.02 -3.66 -32.75
N ARG A 1007 17.50 -3.99 -33.95
CA ARG A 1007 18.92 -4.24 -34.22
C ARG A 1007 19.78 -3.00 -33.95
N LYS A 1008 19.34 -1.80 -34.35
CA LYS A 1008 20.08 -0.54 -34.08
C LYS A 1008 20.19 -0.28 -32.57
N LYS A 1009 19.07 -0.34 -31.84
CA LYS A 1009 19.06 -0.12 -30.37
C LYS A 1009 19.86 -1.18 -29.61
N LEU A 1010 19.80 -2.46 -30.01
CA LEU A 1010 20.59 -3.53 -29.41
C LEU A 1010 22.09 -3.34 -29.65
N ILE A 1011 22.51 -2.93 -30.85
CA ILE A 1011 23.91 -2.59 -31.13
C ILE A 1011 24.39 -1.43 -30.24
N ASP A 1012 23.59 -0.36 -30.10
CA ASP A 1012 23.97 0.78 -29.27
C ASP A 1012 24.06 0.46 -27.77
N LEU A 1013 23.19 -0.42 -27.24
CA LEU A 1013 23.31 -0.93 -25.87
C LEU A 1013 24.58 -1.78 -25.67
N HIS A 1014 24.91 -2.64 -26.63
CA HIS A 1014 26.06 -3.56 -26.52
C HIS A 1014 27.41 -2.92 -26.84
N LYS A 1015 27.50 -1.73 -27.46
CA LYS A 1015 28.76 -0.99 -27.64
C LYS A 1015 29.54 -0.74 -26.33
N SER A 1016 28.88 -0.84 -25.18
CA SER A 1016 29.48 -0.71 -23.84
C SER A 1016 30.24 -1.96 -23.34
N LYS A 1017 30.06 -3.15 -23.95
CA LYS A 1017 30.74 -4.39 -23.57
C LYS A 1017 31.14 -5.21 -24.80
N ILE A 1018 32.38 -5.70 -24.79
CA ILE A 1018 33.12 -6.28 -25.92
C ILE A 1018 32.26 -7.16 -26.85
N ILE A 1019 32.30 -6.84 -28.15
CA ILE A 1019 31.53 -7.54 -29.20
C ILE A 1019 32.11 -8.92 -29.47
N GLN A 1020 31.34 -9.96 -29.17
CA GLN A 1020 31.27 -11.22 -29.92
C GLN A 1020 29.91 -11.89 -29.63
N ASN A 1021 29.32 -12.55 -30.64
CA ASN A 1021 28.01 -13.23 -30.58
C ASN A 1021 26.79 -12.33 -30.28
N LEU A 1022 26.52 -11.34 -31.15
CA LEU A 1022 25.14 -10.85 -31.34
C LEU A 1022 24.39 -11.87 -32.22
N SER A 1023 23.46 -12.61 -31.61
CA SER A 1023 22.48 -13.43 -32.33
C SER A 1023 21.65 -12.59 -33.31
N GLU A 1024 21.16 -13.19 -34.39
CA GLU A 1024 20.21 -12.50 -35.26
C GLU A 1024 18.92 -12.14 -34.51
N VAL A 1025 18.38 -10.95 -34.81
CA VAL A 1025 17.13 -10.44 -34.27
C VAL A 1025 15.98 -11.13 -35.00
N ALA A 1026 15.74 -12.40 -34.65
CA ALA A 1026 14.71 -13.23 -35.24
C ALA A 1026 13.33 -12.87 -34.70
N CYS A 1027 12.55 -12.13 -35.49
CA CYS A 1027 11.12 -12.00 -35.26
C CYS A 1027 10.42 -13.31 -35.63
N THR A 1028 9.41 -13.70 -34.85
CA THR A 1028 8.64 -14.93 -35.07
C THR A 1028 7.16 -14.58 -35.21
N TYR A 1029 6.55 -14.99 -36.31
CA TYR A 1029 5.11 -14.87 -36.55
C TYR A 1029 4.34 -15.99 -35.82
N VAL A 1030 3.12 -15.69 -35.38
CA VAL A 1030 2.19 -16.65 -34.76
C VAL A 1030 0.81 -16.42 -35.35
N ASP A 1031 0.31 -17.38 -36.14
CA ASP A 1031 -0.97 -17.25 -36.80
C ASP A 1031 -2.15 -17.41 -35.81
N ALA A 1032 -3.35 -17.03 -36.23
CA ALA A 1032 -4.58 -16.99 -35.44
C ALA A 1032 -4.92 -18.27 -34.65
N ARG A 1033 -4.40 -19.43 -35.07
CA ARG A 1033 -4.64 -20.75 -34.44
C ARG A 1033 -3.45 -21.33 -33.67
N GLU A 1034 -2.28 -20.72 -33.77
CA GLU A 1034 -1.05 -21.21 -33.16
C GLU A 1034 -0.86 -20.62 -31.75
N GLN A 1035 -0.11 -21.29 -30.88
CA GLN A 1035 0.36 -20.70 -29.62
C GLN A 1035 1.89 -20.60 -29.63
N PRO A 1036 2.46 -19.49 -29.12
CA PRO A 1036 3.91 -19.38 -28.98
C PRO A 1036 4.44 -20.39 -27.95
N PRO A 1037 5.73 -20.76 -28.02
CA PRO A 1037 6.36 -21.61 -27.02
C PRO A 1037 6.28 -21.01 -25.61
N PRO A 1038 6.29 -21.84 -24.54
CA PRO A 1038 6.25 -21.36 -23.18
C PRO A 1038 7.48 -20.49 -22.84
N SER A 1039 7.27 -19.41 -22.09
CA SER A 1039 8.33 -18.45 -21.75
C SER A 1039 9.52 -19.11 -21.06
N THR A 1040 10.72 -18.76 -21.52
CA THR A 1040 11.99 -19.22 -20.92
C THR A 1040 12.39 -18.28 -19.78
N ILE A 1041 12.74 -18.84 -18.62
CA ILE A 1041 13.11 -18.09 -17.42
C ILE A 1041 14.30 -17.16 -17.73
N GLY A 1042 14.14 -15.86 -17.45
CA GLY A 1042 15.15 -14.82 -17.69
C GLY A 1042 15.02 -14.08 -19.03
N SER A 1043 14.13 -14.52 -19.93
CA SER A 1043 13.83 -13.82 -21.19
C SER A 1043 12.48 -13.11 -21.13
N SER A 1044 12.40 -11.92 -21.71
CA SER A 1044 11.15 -11.15 -21.87
C SER A 1044 10.79 -11.07 -23.36
N SER A 1045 9.50 -11.04 -23.69
CA SER A 1045 9.03 -10.91 -25.07
C SER A 1045 8.47 -9.50 -25.33
N ILE A 1046 8.72 -8.96 -26.53
CA ILE A 1046 7.87 -7.93 -27.12
C ILE A 1046 6.98 -8.60 -28.17
N TYR A 1047 5.71 -8.23 -28.21
CA TYR A 1047 4.77 -8.67 -29.22
C TYR A 1047 4.06 -7.49 -29.90
N ILE A 1048 3.67 -7.71 -31.14
CA ILE A 1048 2.93 -6.79 -31.98
C ILE A 1048 1.69 -7.53 -32.49
N LEU A 1049 0.53 -7.03 -32.11
CA LEU A 1049 -0.78 -7.54 -32.47
C LEU A 1049 -1.34 -6.75 -33.65
N PHE A 1050 -1.65 -7.44 -34.75
CA PHE A 1050 -2.32 -6.84 -35.91
C PHE A 1050 -3.83 -6.88 -35.72
N ARG A 1051 -4.45 -5.73 -35.45
CA ARG A 1051 -5.89 -5.66 -35.16
C ARG A 1051 -6.74 -5.59 -36.45
N PRO A 1052 -8.01 -6.03 -36.41
CA PRO A 1052 -8.93 -5.94 -37.56
C PRO A 1052 -9.16 -4.51 -38.08
N ASP A 1053 -9.01 -3.51 -37.22
CA ASP A 1053 -9.13 -2.07 -37.51
C ASP A 1053 -7.93 -1.46 -38.28
N LYS A 1054 -7.02 -2.31 -38.78
CA LYS A 1054 -5.74 -1.98 -39.43
C LYS A 1054 -4.73 -1.25 -38.53
N ARG A 1055 -4.96 -1.17 -37.20
CA ARG A 1055 -3.98 -0.64 -36.25
C ARG A 1055 -3.12 -1.75 -35.67
N LEU A 1056 -1.91 -1.39 -35.28
CA LEU A 1056 -1.03 -2.25 -34.49
C LEU A 1056 -1.23 -1.98 -32.99
N TYR A 1057 -0.99 -2.98 -32.15
CA TYR A 1057 -0.80 -2.81 -30.70
C TYR A 1057 0.56 -3.42 -30.34
N VAL A 1058 1.43 -2.66 -29.68
CA VAL A 1058 2.76 -3.12 -29.24
C VAL A 1058 2.72 -3.32 -27.73
N GLY A 1059 3.19 -4.46 -27.23
CA GLY A 1059 3.24 -4.74 -25.81
C GLY A 1059 4.42 -5.62 -25.40
N GLN A 1060 4.89 -5.44 -24.17
CA GLN A 1060 5.84 -6.31 -23.50
C GLN A 1060 5.12 -7.36 -22.63
N THR A 1061 5.68 -8.57 -22.53
CA THR A 1061 5.25 -9.56 -21.54
C THR A 1061 6.36 -10.56 -21.20
N ASP A 1062 6.36 -11.04 -19.95
CA ASP A 1062 7.19 -12.16 -19.50
C ASP A 1062 6.47 -13.51 -19.67
N ASP A 1063 5.13 -13.51 -19.80
CA ASP A 1063 4.32 -14.66 -20.27
C ASP A 1063 3.63 -14.30 -21.60
N LEU A 1064 4.21 -14.73 -22.71
CA LEU A 1064 3.63 -14.51 -24.03
C LEU A 1064 2.42 -15.42 -24.26
N SER A 1065 2.43 -16.63 -23.70
CA SER A 1065 1.37 -17.63 -23.89
C SER A 1065 0.05 -17.21 -23.23
N GLY A 1066 0.09 -16.71 -22.00
CA GLY A 1066 -1.06 -16.15 -21.31
C GLY A 1066 -1.55 -14.85 -21.95
N ARG A 1067 -0.63 -13.95 -22.32
CA ARG A 1067 -0.99 -12.64 -22.91
C ARG A 1067 -1.69 -12.78 -24.28
N VAL A 1068 -1.23 -13.71 -25.13
CA VAL A 1068 -1.92 -14.05 -26.39
C VAL A 1068 -3.31 -14.64 -26.14
N ARG A 1069 -3.48 -15.48 -25.10
CA ARG A 1069 -4.80 -16.01 -24.71
C ARG A 1069 -5.74 -14.90 -24.22
N THR A 1070 -5.26 -13.93 -23.44
CA THR A 1070 -6.06 -12.76 -23.02
C THR A 1070 -6.57 -11.99 -24.22
N HIS A 1071 -5.68 -11.55 -25.13
CA HIS A 1071 -6.09 -10.80 -26.32
C HIS A 1071 -7.02 -11.60 -27.25
N ARG A 1072 -6.86 -12.93 -27.35
CA ARG A 1072 -7.80 -13.79 -28.11
C ARG A 1072 -9.09 -14.13 -27.37
N SER A 1073 -9.24 -13.76 -26.11
CA SER A 1073 -10.51 -13.87 -25.36
C SER A 1073 -11.40 -12.63 -25.48
N GLU A 1074 -10.84 -11.50 -25.93
CA GLU A 1074 -11.59 -10.27 -26.21
C GLU A 1074 -12.41 -10.40 -27.51
N GLU A 1075 -13.64 -9.85 -27.51
CA GLU A 1075 -14.52 -9.89 -28.68
C GLU A 1075 -13.92 -9.14 -29.87
N GLY A 1076 -14.07 -9.73 -31.07
CA GLY A 1076 -13.46 -9.22 -32.30
C GLY A 1076 -11.97 -9.51 -32.48
N LEU A 1077 -11.21 -9.82 -31.41
CA LEU A 1077 -9.76 -10.11 -31.52
C LEU A 1077 -9.39 -11.59 -31.64
N GLN A 1078 -10.35 -12.51 -31.44
CA GLN A 1078 -10.18 -13.97 -31.44
C GLN A 1078 -9.34 -14.53 -32.60
N GLY A 1079 -9.44 -13.95 -33.80
CA GLY A 1079 -8.73 -14.37 -35.01
C GLY A 1079 -7.48 -13.56 -35.36
N SER A 1080 -6.93 -12.77 -34.42
CA SER A 1080 -5.83 -11.84 -34.71
C SER A 1080 -4.45 -12.52 -34.67
N PRO A 1081 -3.56 -12.23 -35.64
CA PRO A 1081 -2.19 -12.73 -35.66
C PRO A 1081 -1.22 -11.82 -34.89
N PHE A 1082 -0.07 -12.39 -34.52
CA PHE A 1082 0.95 -11.74 -33.72
C PHE A 1082 2.34 -11.90 -34.37
N LEU A 1083 3.19 -10.89 -34.22
CA LEU A 1083 4.64 -10.98 -34.44
C LEU A 1083 5.32 -10.76 -33.08
N TYR A 1084 6.33 -11.56 -32.70
CA TYR A 1084 7.05 -11.37 -31.44
C TYR A 1084 8.58 -11.47 -31.58
N LEU A 1085 9.27 -10.93 -30.59
CA LEU A 1085 10.74 -10.94 -30.46
C LEU A 1085 11.12 -11.27 -29.01
N LEU A 1086 12.09 -12.17 -28.83
CA LEU A 1086 12.67 -12.51 -27.53
C LEU A 1086 13.86 -11.60 -27.21
N LEU A 1087 13.94 -11.14 -25.96
CA LEU A 1087 14.97 -10.21 -25.48
C LEU A 1087 15.52 -10.62 -24.10
N PRO A 1088 16.79 -10.28 -23.79
CA PRO A 1088 17.42 -10.58 -22.51
C PRO A 1088 16.89 -9.66 -21.39
N GLY A 1089 15.76 -10.04 -20.81
CA GLY A 1089 15.21 -9.47 -19.60
C GLY A 1089 14.38 -8.18 -19.76
N LYS A 1090 13.70 -7.84 -18.67
CA LYS A 1090 12.56 -6.91 -18.66
C LYS A 1090 12.92 -5.44 -18.96
N SER A 1091 14.11 -5.00 -18.57
CA SER A 1091 14.58 -3.62 -18.82
C SER A 1091 14.74 -3.34 -20.31
N VAL A 1092 15.49 -4.21 -21.02
CA VAL A 1092 15.77 -4.06 -22.45
C VAL A 1092 14.48 -4.11 -23.28
N ALA A 1093 13.56 -5.00 -22.92
CA ALA A 1093 12.26 -5.10 -23.57
C ALA A 1093 11.35 -3.88 -23.28
N SER A 1094 11.44 -3.25 -22.11
CA SER A 1094 10.71 -2.01 -21.80
C SER A 1094 11.22 -0.81 -22.62
N GLU A 1095 12.53 -0.69 -22.79
CA GLU A 1095 13.11 0.35 -23.66
C GLU A 1095 12.71 0.17 -25.12
N ILE A 1096 12.78 -1.06 -25.65
CA ILE A 1096 12.45 -1.34 -27.05
C ILE A 1096 10.94 -1.26 -27.31
N GLU A 1097 10.08 -1.66 -26.34
CA GLU A 1097 8.63 -1.41 -26.39
C GLU A 1097 8.33 0.09 -26.53
N THR A 1098 8.89 0.91 -25.64
CA THR A 1098 8.72 2.38 -25.65
C THR A 1098 9.23 3.00 -26.95
N LEU A 1099 10.34 2.51 -27.49
CA LEU A 1099 10.94 3.01 -28.72
C LEU A 1099 10.11 2.63 -29.96
N LEU A 1100 9.60 1.40 -30.04
CA LEU A 1100 8.69 0.96 -31.11
C LEU A 1100 7.35 1.73 -31.08
N ILE A 1101 6.77 1.98 -29.91
CA ILE A 1101 5.54 2.77 -29.76
C ILE A 1101 5.71 4.19 -30.30
N ASN A 1102 6.91 4.77 -30.17
CA ASN A 1102 7.22 6.11 -30.67
C ASN A 1102 7.62 6.14 -32.15
N GLN A 1103 8.32 5.12 -32.67
CA GLN A 1103 8.85 5.14 -34.04
C GLN A 1103 7.93 4.54 -35.11
N LEU A 1104 7.14 3.49 -34.82
CA LEU A 1104 6.25 2.88 -35.82
C LEU A 1104 5.22 3.88 -36.41
N PRO A 1105 4.63 4.82 -35.65
CA PRO A 1105 3.75 5.84 -36.21
C PRO A 1105 4.45 6.90 -37.08
N LEU A 1106 5.77 7.07 -36.94
CA LEU A 1106 6.57 7.95 -37.80
C LEU A 1106 6.90 7.29 -39.15
N LEU A 1107 6.93 5.95 -39.17
CA LEU A 1107 7.04 5.13 -40.38
C LEU A 1107 5.68 4.85 -41.05
N GLY A 1108 4.60 5.49 -40.59
CA GLY A 1108 3.26 5.38 -41.17
C GLY A 1108 2.35 4.30 -40.59
N PHE A 1109 2.81 3.47 -39.64
CA PHE A 1109 2.00 2.40 -39.05
C PHE A 1109 1.14 2.93 -37.89
N PRO A 1110 -0.21 2.94 -37.99
CA PRO A 1110 -1.07 3.49 -36.95
C PRO A 1110 -1.13 2.57 -35.72
N LEU A 1111 -0.82 3.11 -34.53
CA LEU A 1111 -0.92 2.39 -33.25
C LEU A 1111 -2.25 2.63 -32.54
N ALA A 1112 -2.76 1.58 -31.88
CA ALA A 1112 -3.88 1.66 -30.96
C ALA A 1112 -3.45 2.22 -29.59
N ASN A 1113 -2.33 1.77 -29.02
CA ASN A 1113 -1.88 2.13 -27.67
C ASN A 1113 -0.87 3.30 -27.64
N ARG A 1114 -1.17 4.35 -28.42
CA ARG A 1114 -0.29 5.53 -28.59
C ARG A 1114 -0.17 6.42 -27.34
N LEU A 1115 -0.91 6.11 -26.26
CA LEU A 1115 -0.84 6.80 -24.96
C LEU A 1115 0.21 6.17 -24.03
N ASP A 1116 0.40 4.85 -24.07
CA ASP A 1116 1.33 4.09 -23.22
C ASP A 1116 2.76 4.65 -23.30
N GLY A 1117 3.19 5.03 -24.51
CA GLY A 1117 4.51 5.63 -24.78
C GLY A 1117 4.76 6.99 -24.13
N LYS A 1118 3.72 7.69 -23.64
CA LYS A 1118 3.88 8.94 -22.87
C LYS A 1118 4.18 8.72 -21.39
N HIS A 1119 4.06 7.49 -20.88
CA HIS A 1119 4.18 7.20 -19.45
C HIS A 1119 5.54 6.63 -19.02
N ARG A 1120 6.53 6.57 -19.91
CA ARG A 1120 7.90 6.10 -19.61
C ARG A 1120 8.98 7.05 -20.13
N ASN A 1121 9.40 8.01 -19.30
CA ASN A 1121 10.48 8.96 -19.61
C ASN A 1121 11.88 8.32 -19.56
N PHE A 1122 12.16 7.37 -20.45
CA PHE A 1122 13.52 6.88 -20.69
C PHE A 1122 14.15 7.58 -21.90
N GLY A 1123 14.90 8.66 -21.63
CA GLY A 1123 15.88 9.27 -22.54
C GLY A 1123 15.46 9.44 -24.00
N THR A 1124 14.67 10.48 -24.30
CA THR A 1124 14.30 10.88 -25.67
C THR A 1124 15.47 11.50 -26.45
N LEU A 1125 16.48 10.68 -26.76
CA LEU A 1125 17.43 10.98 -27.84
C LEU A 1125 16.70 10.81 -29.18
N THR A 1126 16.32 11.94 -29.77
CA THR A 1126 15.67 12.00 -31.09
C THR A 1126 16.65 11.55 -32.18
N LEU A 1127 16.70 10.24 -32.44
CA LEU A 1127 17.53 9.65 -33.49
C LEU A 1127 17.08 10.17 -34.87
N SER A 1128 17.78 11.18 -35.38
CA SER A 1128 17.64 11.65 -36.75
C SER A 1128 17.93 10.49 -37.72
N ILE A 1129 16.93 10.14 -38.54
CA ILE A 1129 17.10 9.20 -39.64
C ILE A 1129 17.57 10.03 -40.84
N GLU A 1130 18.87 10.02 -41.09
CA GLU A 1130 19.41 10.51 -42.36
C GLU A 1130 18.90 9.59 -43.48
N THR A 1131 18.07 10.14 -44.36
CA THR A 1131 17.62 9.45 -45.57
C THR A 1131 18.72 9.52 -46.63
N PRO A 1132 19.22 8.38 -47.15
CA PRO A 1132 20.17 8.40 -48.26
C PRO A 1132 19.48 8.95 -49.52
N PRO A 1133 20.20 9.72 -50.38
CA PRO A 1133 19.60 10.36 -51.54
C PRO A 1133 19.17 9.32 -52.58
N LEU A 1134 17.92 9.44 -53.06
CA LEU A 1134 17.36 8.61 -54.13
C LEU A 1134 18.02 8.95 -55.48
N THR A 1135 18.99 8.14 -55.90
CA THR A 1135 19.52 8.14 -57.27
C THR A 1135 18.53 7.50 -58.25
N PRO A 1136 18.14 8.15 -59.36
CA PRO A 1136 17.14 7.59 -60.28
C PRO A 1136 17.74 6.68 -61.37
N SER A 1137 17.24 5.45 -61.43
CA SER A 1137 17.37 4.51 -62.57
C SER A 1137 16.03 3.79 -62.73
N ARG A 1138 15.34 3.83 -63.87
CA ARG A 1138 15.62 3.00 -65.06
C ARG A 1138 15.78 1.52 -64.66
N GLN A 1139 14.88 0.59 -65.04
CA GLN A 1139 13.84 0.60 -66.09
C GLN A 1139 12.49 0.14 -65.56
#